data_AF-A0A6I7PV09-F1
#
_entry.id   AF-A0A6I7PV09-F1
#
_cell.length_a   1.000
_cell.length_b   1.000
_cell.length_c   1.000
_cell.angle_alpha   90.00
_cell.angle_beta   90.00
_cell.angle_gamma   90.00
#
_symmetry.space_group_name_H-M   'P 1'
#
loop_
_entity.id
_entity.type
_entity.pdbx_description
1 polymer ?
#
loop_
_entity_poly.entity_id
_entity_poly.type
_entity_poly.pdbx_seq_one_letter_code
_entity_poly.pdbx_strand_id
1 'polypeptide(L)'
;MLERVGSEAAPRSPAATGVNMRAPFLSHRRIRMSMPPSPPPGPHCDLSRLAAAGPELIGRAAELARLDRCWPPDAARVRVVALVGPDGVGKTALLRAWLARRCTPAASGPRQFGWTFRIPVGERAGWTPEDDFLATALAWCGVAHDPALPPWEKGRLLATALATTPTLLLLDGLEALQYPAPDGMRDRVGKPAGETADGPVVGSQTDVGDTAMAPVPGQLHAPGVAALLAAWLAAPVSAGSAGLILLTTRLPVADLAPDPHGHERPDGLLWQLDLAGLDPADGADLLAHWQRARGADDAVATAPADSAIAQRRAISSALHGHALSLQLQAMLIHPPTAAAAGQVETQVERLLAAVCTDLPTRGASGAQALALLRLLALCEQPVPPATLAALLRAPPIPGLSEALFTSSKALFGVLTRHRPLPAPALAAALQQLHAASLVRPAMDQTAGQAAPTLDAPLELHPMVHAWCAADLRERAPAAWQAAHRRLYLHLRDSAAERPEQLTGLLPLYQALGHGGLAGLAQQACDEVYSNRILRGVGDDGLYPVRRLGALGTDLTALAAFFTYPWETPDPTLAELDQLWVLEQVIARLRALGRLAEALTPMATAGTLHAARDDWKNAAGSAGGRSDLLLILGHIPAAIAEGERCVELADRSANPFFRMVARTTLAAALHQQGEAAAARDLFSIAEAIQAEREPDYPLLYSLRGYQHRDLLLAAAEVAAWERLAGAGPPAAANDELVAACDEVSARASRTLGWISAQPWPLEIALDHLAQGRAALLRAVLTTAAPTLPLAAADADQAAALDQAATALEAAVSGLASVADQTRQPLGLLGRAWLRALRGEAAAAAADLDAAAAIAGRGAMRLSLIDIDLYRARLCGDRAALQRARTGIETCGYHRRRGELETAAAGLG
;
A
#
# COMPACT_ATOMS: atom_id res chain seq x y z
N MET A 1 26.16 33.86 -39.17
CA MET A 1 26.27 33.88 -40.63
C MET A 1 25.29 32.81 -41.13
N LEU A 2 24.01 33.17 -41.32
CA LEU A 2 23.37 33.55 -42.61
C LEU A 2 23.40 32.34 -43.59
N GLU A 3 22.29 31.80 -44.08
CA GLU A 3 21.18 32.49 -44.74
C GLU A 3 19.80 31.82 -44.55
N ARG A 4 18.77 32.67 -44.59
CA ARG A 4 17.35 32.36 -44.78
C ARG A 4 17.02 32.46 -46.26
N VAL A 5 16.18 31.57 -46.79
CA VAL A 5 15.21 31.90 -47.83
C VAL A 5 13.89 31.23 -47.44
N GLY A 6 12.81 32.01 -47.37
CA GLY A 6 11.46 31.53 -47.10
C GLY A 6 10.57 31.64 -48.33
N SER A 7 9.46 30.90 -48.33
CA SER A 7 8.24 31.30 -49.01
C SER A 7 7.01 30.70 -48.30
N GLU A 8 6.24 31.61 -47.72
CA GLU A 8 4.77 31.72 -47.65
C GLU A 8 3.84 30.54 -47.34
N ALA A 9 2.77 30.93 -46.62
CA ALA A 9 1.91 30.12 -45.78
C ALA A 9 0.52 29.86 -46.38
N ALA A 10 -0.07 28.71 -46.03
CA ALA A 10 -1.52 28.49 -45.93
C ALA A 10 -1.79 27.30 -44.96
N PRO A 11 -3.02 27.16 -44.43
CA PRO A 11 -3.36 27.24 -43.01
C PRO A 11 -3.05 25.98 -42.18
N ARG A 12 -2.57 26.18 -40.94
CA ARG A 12 -2.38 25.11 -39.94
C ARG A 12 -3.73 24.67 -39.36
N SER A 13 -4.20 23.50 -39.80
CA SER A 13 -5.01 22.60 -38.98
C SER A 13 -4.09 21.97 -37.92
N PRO A 14 -4.50 21.82 -36.63
CA PRO A 14 -3.70 21.09 -35.66
C PRO A 14 -3.86 19.60 -35.93
N ALA A 15 -3.06 19.10 -36.87
CA ALA A 15 -2.84 17.67 -37.03
C ALA A 15 -2.24 17.13 -35.74
N ALA A 16 -2.83 16.03 -35.26
CA ALA A 16 -2.37 15.19 -34.18
C ALA A 16 -0.85 14.97 -34.25
N THR A 17 -0.09 15.72 -33.47
CA THR A 17 1.29 15.39 -33.19
C THR A 17 1.26 14.21 -32.24
N GLY A 18 1.38 13.01 -32.80
CA GLY A 18 1.81 11.83 -32.07
C GLY A 18 3.12 12.15 -31.36
N VAL A 19 3.03 12.50 -30.09
CA VAL A 19 4.17 12.53 -29.19
C VAL A 19 4.57 11.08 -29.02
N ASN A 20 5.58 10.70 -29.77
CA ASN A 20 6.37 9.50 -29.58
C ASN A 20 7.06 9.66 -28.20
N MET A 21 6.30 9.47 -27.11
CA MET A 21 6.82 9.36 -25.75
C MET A 21 7.58 8.05 -25.68
N ARG A 22 8.83 8.12 -26.16
CA ARG A 22 9.91 7.20 -25.79
C ARG A 22 9.74 6.90 -24.31
N ALA A 23 9.69 5.63 -23.94
CA ALA A 23 9.97 5.21 -22.59
C ALA A 23 11.49 5.28 -22.39
N PRO A 24 12.08 6.29 -21.73
CA PRO A 24 13.19 6.00 -20.87
C PRO A 24 12.62 5.34 -19.61
N PHE A 25 13.26 4.28 -19.14
CA PHE A 25 13.19 3.91 -17.74
C PHE A 25 13.25 5.21 -16.92
N LEU A 26 12.22 5.45 -16.10
CA LEU A 26 12.21 6.59 -15.20
C LEU A 26 13.37 6.41 -14.22
N SER A 27 14.54 6.95 -14.57
CA SER A 27 15.55 7.30 -13.59
C SER A 27 14.90 8.39 -12.75
N HIS A 28 14.19 7.99 -11.70
CA HIS A 28 13.71 8.87 -10.65
C HIS A 28 14.94 9.37 -9.90
N ARG A 29 15.71 10.27 -10.52
CA ARG A 29 16.68 11.06 -9.77
C ARG A 29 15.88 11.82 -8.73
N ARG A 30 16.03 11.45 -7.46
CA ARG A 30 15.49 12.24 -6.35
C ARG A 30 16.09 13.63 -6.50
N ILE A 31 15.25 14.62 -6.78
CA ILE A 31 15.69 16.00 -6.73
C ILE A 31 15.70 16.34 -5.25
N ARG A 32 16.89 16.29 -4.62
CA ARG A 32 17.05 16.77 -3.25
C ARG A 32 16.64 18.23 -3.22
N MET A 33 15.49 18.51 -2.63
CA MET A 33 15.11 19.87 -2.33
C MET A 33 15.89 20.32 -1.10
N SER A 34 16.11 21.63 -0.96
CA SER A 34 16.60 22.20 0.30
C SER A 34 15.68 21.74 1.42
N MET A 35 16.23 21.20 2.52
CA MET A 35 15.42 20.77 3.66
C MET A 35 14.51 21.94 4.07
N PRO A 36 13.18 21.71 4.17
CA PRO A 36 12.30 22.72 4.70
C PRO A 36 12.68 23.03 6.16
N PRO A 37 12.45 24.26 6.65
CA PRO A 37 12.64 24.55 8.06
C PRO A 37 11.74 23.67 8.92
N SER A 38 12.20 23.28 10.11
CA SER A 38 11.38 22.52 11.05
C SER A 38 10.09 23.27 11.36
N PRO A 39 8.92 22.66 11.14
CA PRO A 39 7.67 23.30 11.51
C PRO A 39 7.59 23.41 13.04
N PRO A 40 6.93 24.44 13.59
CA PRO A 40 6.64 24.47 15.02
C PRO A 40 5.84 23.21 15.39
N PRO A 41 6.11 22.60 16.55
CA PRO A 41 5.35 21.43 16.98
C PRO A 41 3.87 21.77 17.09
N GLY A 42 3.03 20.85 16.64
CA GLY A 42 1.58 20.99 16.69
C GLY A 42 1.04 21.05 18.13
N PRO A 43 -0.27 21.30 18.29
CA PRO A 43 -0.90 21.39 19.60
C PRO A 43 -0.68 20.11 20.41
N HIS A 44 -0.71 20.23 21.74
CA HIS A 44 -0.51 19.10 22.65
C HIS A 44 -1.52 17.95 22.44
N CYS A 45 -2.73 18.30 22.01
CA CYS A 45 -3.79 17.37 21.67
C CYS A 45 -4.39 17.74 20.31
N ASP A 46 -4.31 16.85 19.32
CA ASP A 46 -4.98 16.96 18.03
C ASP A 46 -5.79 15.70 17.75
N LEU A 47 -7.10 15.79 18.01
CA LEU A 47 -8.08 14.72 17.80
C LEU A 47 -9.12 15.10 16.73
N SER A 48 -8.83 16.17 15.97
CA SER A 48 -9.76 16.74 14.99
C SER A 48 -10.05 15.80 13.81
N ARG A 49 -9.16 14.84 13.55
CA ARG A 49 -9.24 13.89 12.44
C ARG A 49 -9.70 12.49 12.85
N LEU A 50 -10.11 12.30 14.10
CA LEU A 50 -10.78 11.07 14.53
C LEU A 50 -12.26 11.10 14.21
N ALA A 51 -12.79 9.98 13.76
CA ALA A 51 -14.21 9.75 13.53
C ALA A 51 -15.06 10.12 14.75
N ALA A 52 -16.20 10.76 14.51
CA ALA A 52 -17.16 11.03 15.56
C ALA A 52 -17.70 9.70 16.12
N ALA A 53 -17.70 9.55 17.45
CA ALA A 53 -18.43 8.47 18.11
C ALA A 53 -19.72 9.02 18.73
N GLY A 54 -20.70 8.12 18.91
CA GLY A 54 -21.94 8.44 19.60
C GLY A 54 -21.69 8.78 21.08
N PRO A 55 -22.59 9.56 21.71
CA PRO A 55 -22.37 10.10 23.05
C PRO A 55 -22.41 9.05 24.17
N GLU A 56 -22.96 7.85 23.95
CA GLU A 56 -23.12 6.85 25.00
C GLU A 56 -22.60 5.47 24.58
N LEU A 57 -21.59 4.99 25.32
CA LEU A 57 -21.16 3.60 25.31
C LEU A 57 -21.94 2.85 26.39
N ILE A 58 -22.80 1.92 25.97
CA ILE A 58 -23.52 1.01 26.86
C ILE A 58 -22.77 -0.33 26.89
N GLY A 59 -22.58 -0.88 28.09
CA GLY A 59 -21.78 -2.08 28.32
C GLY A 59 -20.27 -1.82 28.29
N ARG A 60 -19.50 -2.89 28.01
CA ARG A 60 -18.03 -2.87 27.78
C ARG A 60 -17.16 -2.44 28.98
N ALA A 61 -17.68 -2.57 30.20
CA ALA A 61 -16.94 -2.19 31.41
C ALA A 61 -15.63 -2.99 31.56
N ALA A 62 -15.63 -4.27 31.17
CA ALA A 62 -14.45 -5.12 31.25
C ALA A 62 -13.35 -4.68 30.25
N GLU A 63 -13.74 -4.34 29.02
CA GLU A 63 -12.84 -3.85 27.98
C GLU A 63 -12.25 -2.49 28.33
N LEU A 64 -13.06 -1.57 28.87
CA LEU A 64 -12.58 -0.29 29.39
C LEU A 64 -11.59 -0.47 30.55
N ALA A 65 -11.92 -1.32 31.52
CA ALA A 65 -11.03 -1.61 32.64
C ALA A 65 -9.71 -2.25 32.18
N ARG A 66 -9.70 -2.97 31.05
CA ARG A 66 -8.47 -3.50 30.45
C ARG A 66 -7.65 -2.41 29.78
N LEU A 67 -8.27 -1.53 28.98
CA LEU A 67 -7.58 -0.37 28.38
C LEU A 67 -6.96 0.53 29.46
N ASP A 68 -7.66 0.71 30.58
CA ASP A 68 -7.19 1.43 31.76
C ASP A 68 -5.96 0.81 32.43
N ARG A 69 -5.64 -0.47 32.19
CA ARG A 69 -4.40 -1.10 32.69
C ARG A 69 -3.23 -0.93 31.74
N CYS A 70 -3.49 -0.65 30.47
CA CYS A 70 -2.45 -0.36 29.48
C CYS A 70 -1.97 1.10 29.55
N TRP A 71 -2.58 1.93 30.40
CA TRP A 71 -2.33 3.37 30.51
C TRP A 71 -2.75 3.91 31.90
N PRO A 72 -1.88 4.53 32.71
CA PRO A 72 -0.64 5.25 32.35
C PRO A 72 0.64 4.38 32.27
N PRO A 73 1.71 4.89 31.63
CA PRO A 73 2.91 4.14 31.22
C PRO A 73 3.82 3.59 32.33
N ASP A 74 3.58 3.92 33.60
CA ASP A 74 4.52 3.65 34.71
C ASP A 74 4.66 2.16 35.09
N ALA A 75 3.90 1.25 34.48
CA ALA A 75 3.95 -0.19 34.78
C ALA A 75 3.64 -1.15 33.60
N ALA A 76 3.31 -0.65 32.41
CA ALA A 76 2.84 -1.49 31.30
C ALA A 76 3.95 -1.77 30.28
N ARG A 77 4.25 -3.05 30.03
CA ARG A 77 5.11 -3.53 28.93
C ARG A 77 4.49 -3.27 27.55
N VAL A 78 3.17 -3.05 27.50
CA VAL A 78 2.38 -2.90 26.27
C VAL A 78 2.65 -1.56 25.59
N ARG A 79 2.97 -1.59 24.30
CA ARG A 79 3.26 -0.43 23.43
C ARG A 79 2.29 -0.26 22.28
N VAL A 80 1.61 -1.34 21.90
CA VAL A 80 0.55 -1.36 20.89
C VAL A 80 -0.65 -2.10 21.42
N VAL A 81 -1.84 -1.51 21.30
CA VAL A 81 -3.12 -2.15 21.57
C VAL A 81 -3.95 -2.18 20.29
N ALA A 82 -4.35 -3.37 19.86
CA ALA A 82 -5.18 -3.58 18.68
C ALA A 82 -6.60 -3.99 19.08
N LEU A 83 -7.58 -3.14 18.80
CA LEU A 83 -9.00 -3.44 18.91
C LEU A 83 -9.48 -4.08 17.60
N VAL A 84 -9.66 -5.39 17.60
CA VAL A 84 -10.03 -6.17 16.42
C VAL A 84 -11.49 -6.58 16.52
N GLY A 85 -12.26 -6.44 15.45
CA GLY A 85 -13.64 -6.91 15.43
C GLY A 85 -14.41 -6.44 14.21
N PRO A 86 -15.61 -6.98 13.96
CA PRO A 86 -16.38 -6.65 12.77
C PRO A 86 -16.76 -5.17 12.71
N ASP A 87 -17.14 -4.72 11.52
CA ASP A 87 -17.74 -3.40 11.35
C ASP A 87 -18.95 -3.21 12.25
N GLY A 88 -19.24 -1.98 12.66
CA GLY A 88 -20.46 -1.67 13.42
C GLY A 88 -20.54 -2.24 14.84
N VAL A 89 -19.56 -3.03 15.30
CA VAL A 89 -19.55 -3.66 16.65
C VAL A 89 -19.29 -2.67 17.80
N GLY A 90 -18.78 -1.48 17.50
CA GLY A 90 -18.54 -0.41 18.48
C GLY A 90 -17.08 -0.14 18.84
N LYS A 91 -16.10 -0.55 18.01
CA LYS A 91 -14.65 -0.32 18.26
C LYS A 91 -14.32 1.17 18.48
N THR A 92 -14.71 2.03 17.54
CA THR A 92 -14.50 3.48 17.60
C THR A 92 -15.26 4.11 18.78
N ALA A 93 -16.44 3.60 19.12
CA ALA A 93 -17.20 4.07 20.29
C ALA A 93 -16.49 3.73 21.61
N LEU A 94 -15.94 2.52 21.73
CA LEU A 94 -15.13 2.11 22.89
C LEU A 94 -13.88 2.99 23.04
N LEU A 95 -13.13 3.18 21.94
CA LEU A 95 -11.93 4.03 21.91
C LEU A 95 -12.25 5.46 22.37
N ARG A 96 -13.35 6.04 21.85
CA ARG A 96 -13.75 7.41 22.16
C ARG A 96 -14.27 7.56 23.59
N ALA A 97 -15.05 6.61 24.08
CA ALA A 97 -15.52 6.60 25.46
C ALA A 97 -14.37 6.45 26.45
N TRP A 98 -13.38 5.63 26.13
CA TRP A 98 -12.15 5.51 26.92
C TRP A 98 -11.38 6.83 26.94
N LEU A 99 -11.19 7.45 25.76
CA LEU A 99 -10.51 8.74 25.62
C LEU A 99 -11.19 9.86 26.42
N ALA A 100 -12.52 9.95 26.36
CA ALA A 100 -13.30 10.95 27.08
C ALA A 100 -13.20 10.83 28.61
N ARG A 101 -12.99 9.61 29.14
CA ARG A 101 -12.88 9.36 30.59
C ARG A 101 -11.51 9.67 31.17
N ARG A 102 -10.44 9.60 30.38
CA ARG A 102 -9.05 9.56 30.87
C ARG A 102 -8.15 10.67 30.33
N CYS A 103 -8.48 11.22 29.16
CA CYS A 103 -7.64 12.20 28.49
C CYS A 103 -8.26 13.59 28.58
N THR A 104 -8.21 14.21 29.77
CA THR A 104 -8.35 15.66 29.83
C THR A 104 -7.13 16.28 29.14
N PRO A 105 -7.31 17.23 28.21
CA PRO A 105 -6.21 17.91 27.54
C PRO A 105 -5.50 18.87 28.53
N ALA A 106 -4.77 18.31 29.48
CA ALA A 106 -3.85 19.07 30.33
C ALA A 106 -2.51 19.22 29.60
N ALA A 107 -1.98 20.44 29.56
CA ALA A 107 -0.71 20.75 28.89
C ALA A 107 0.52 20.05 29.52
N SER A 108 0.35 19.42 30.69
CA SER A 108 1.38 18.67 31.42
C SER A 108 1.30 17.14 31.25
N GLY A 109 0.34 16.63 30.46
CA GLY A 109 0.18 15.19 30.20
C GLY A 109 1.00 14.69 29.00
N PRO A 110 0.83 13.44 28.57
CA PRO A 110 1.35 12.94 27.30
C PRO A 110 0.62 13.58 26.11
N ARG A 111 1.35 13.81 25.01
CA ARG A 111 0.81 14.37 23.78
C ARG A 111 -0.17 13.39 23.13
N GLN A 112 -1.19 13.89 22.43
CA GLN A 112 -2.24 13.07 21.82
C GLN A 112 -2.43 13.44 20.35
N PHE A 113 -2.37 12.44 19.47
CA PHE A 113 -2.65 12.60 18.05
C PHE A 113 -3.57 11.48 17.59
N GLY A 114 -4.63 11.83 16.84
CA GLY A 114 -5.60 10.85 16.36
C GLY A 114 -5.92 11.00 14.88
N TRP A 115 -6.03 9.86 14.21
CA TRP A 115 -6.31 9.77 12.78
C TRP A 115 -7.29 8.63 12.47
N THR A 116 -8.29 8.89 11.63
CA THR A 116 -9.14 7.83 11.05
C THR A 116 -8.79 7.63 9.58
N PHE A 117 -8.45 6.40 9.22
CA PHE A 117 -8.29 5.95 7.84
C PHE A 117 -9.65 5.62 7.25
N ARG A 118 -9.94 6.13 6.04
CA ARG A 118 -11.21 5.89 5.33
C ARG A 118 -10.91 5.61 3.87
N ILE A 119 -11.66 4.66 3.31
CA ILE A 119 -11.59 4.37 1.88
C ILE A 119 -12.24 5.55 1.14
N PRO A 120 -11.53 6.21 0.20
CA PRO A 120 -12.09 7.33 -0.53
C PRO A 120 -13.30 6.96 -1.38
N VAL A 121 -14.19 7.92 -1.63
CA VAL A 121 -15.37 7.70 -2.46
C VAL A 121 -14.98 7.54 -3.93
N GLY A 122 -15.47 6.47 -4.54
CA GLY A 122 -15.13 6.11 -5.91
C GLY A 122 -13.79 5.41 -6.05
N GLU A 123 -13.13 5.11 -4.92
CA GLU A 123 -11.95 4.28 -4.91
C GLU A 123 -12.30 2.84 -5.31
N ARG A 124 -11.68 2.35 -6.39
CA ARG A 124 -11.95 1.01 -6.94
C ARG A 124 -11.00 -0.04 -6.38
N ALA A 125 -9.78 0.33 -5.97
CA ALA A 125 -8.84 -0.59 -5.31
C ALA A 125 -9.23 -0.93 -3.86
N GLY A 126 -10.18 -0.18 -3.29
CA GLY A 126 -10.76 -0.43 -1.98
C GLY A 126 -9.91 0.01 -0.79
N TRP A 127 -8.82 0.75 -1.01
CA TRP A 127 -7.81 1.05 0.01
C TRP A 127 -7.47 2.55 0.09
N THR A 128 -6.93 3.02 1.22
CA THR A 128 -6.53 4.43 1.41
C THR A 128 -5.01 4.62 1.37
N PRO A 129 -4.50 5.77 0.88
CA PRO A 129 -3.10 6.12 1.00
C PRO A 129 -2.75 6.54 2.44
N GLU A 130 -1.49 6.35 2.80
CA GLU A 130 -0.91 6.75 4.10
C GLU A 130 -0.17 8.09 4.06
N ASP A 131 0.05 8.66 2.87
CA ASP A 131 0.96 9.80 2.67
C ASP A 131 0.53 11.04 3.47
N ASP A 132 -0.77 11.35 3.49
CA ASP A 132 -1.31 12.51 4.20
C ASP A 132 -1.23 12.35 5.73
N PHE A 133 -1.47 11.12 6.21
CA PHE A 133 -1.26 10.77 7.61
C PHE A 133 0.20 10.99 8.02
N LEU A 134 1.16 10.42 7.26
CA LEU A 134 2.58 10.52 7.58
C LEU A 134 3.07 11.97 7.53
N ALA A 135 2.68 12.73 6.49
CA ALA A 135 3.04 14.13 6.36
C ALA A 135 2.49 14.97 7.53
N THR A 136 1.21 14.78 7.86
CA THR A 136 0.55 15.51 8.96
C THR A 136 1.12 15.15 10.32
N ALA A 137 1.34 13.86 10.60
CA ALA A 137 1.87 13.39 11.88
C ALA A 137 3.32 13.84 12.11
N LEU A 138 4.17 13.81 11.07
CA LEU A 138 5.54 14.33 11.15
C LEU A 138 5.56 15.85 11.39
N ALA A 139 4.70 16.60 10.70
CA ALA A 139 4.55 18.04 10.91
C ALA A 139 4.08 18.35 12.34
N TRP A 140 3.10 17.59 12.85
CA TRP A 140 2.63 17.71 14.23
C TRP A 140 3.72 17.42 15.27
N CYS A 141 4.62 16.46 14.98
CA CYS A 141 5.81 16.20 15.79
C CYS A 141 6.87 17.31 15.70
N GLY A 142 6.77 18.26 14.76
CA GLY A 142 7.78 19.30 14.54
C GLY A 142 9.01 18.81 13.76
N VAL A 143 8.88 17.71 12.99
CA VAL A 143 10.00 17.06 12.31
C VAL A 143 10.10 17.53 10.85
N ALA A 144 11.14 18.30 10.55
CA ALA A 144 11.54 18.56 9.16
C ALA A 144 12.04 17.26 8.50
N HIS A 145 11.60 17.05 7.26
CA HIS A 145 12.07 15.98 6.40
C HIS A 145 11.96 16.42 4.95
N ASP A 146 12.69 15.75 4.06
CA ASP A 146 12.48 15.89 2.61
C ASP A 146 11.08 15.34 2.25
N PRO A 147 10.16 16.12 1.66
CA PRO A 147 8.85 15.60 1.29
C PRO A 147 8.92 14.41 0.33
N ALA A 148 9.96 14.33 -0.51
CA ALA A 148 10.20 13.22 -1.43
C ALA A 148 10.74 11.95 -0.76
N LEU A 149 10.91 11.96 0.58
CA LEU A 149 11.32 10.79 1.35
C LEU A 149 10.29 9.66 1.16
N PRO A 150 10.73 8.40 0.94
CA PRO A 150 9.81 7.28 0.82
C PRO A 150 8.94 7.06 2.06
N PRO A 151 7.75 6.46 1.92
CA PRO A 151 6.82 6.29 3.04
C PRO A 151 7.40 5.50 4.22
N TRP A 152 8.16 4.42 3.99
CA TRP A 152 8.79 3.64 5.09
C TRP A 152 9.84 4.43 5.87
N GLU A 153 10.57 5.34 5.22
CA GLU A 153 11.51 6.23 5.91
C GLU A 153 10.77 7.28 6.73
N LYS A 154 9.66 7.83 6.21
CA LYS A 154 8.76 8.72 6.96
C LYS A 154 8.18 8.01 8.20
N GLY A 155 7.75 6.75 8.05
CA GLY A 155 7.26 5.92 9.14
C GLY A 155 8.30 5.69 10.25
N ARG A 156 9.55 5.37 9.87
CA ARG A 156 10.67 5.23 10.82
C ARG A 156 10.98 6.55 11.55
N LEU A 157 11.03 7.66 10.82
CA LEU A 157 11.23 8.99 11.42
C LEU A 157 10.12 9.32 12.41
N LEU A 158 8.87 9.00 12.07
CA LEU A 158 7.74 9.21 12.96
C LEU A 158 7.86 8.35 14.22
N ALA A 159 8.24 7.08 14.10
CA ALA A 159 8.50 6.21 15.26
C ALA A 159 9.57 6.80 16.19
N THR A 160 10.67 7.31 15.64
CA THR A 160 11.72 8.00 16.40
C THR A 160 11.18 9.25 17.08
N ALA A 161 10.41 10.07 16.38
CA ALA A 161 9.82 11.29 16.92
C ALA A 161 8.87 11.01 18.09
N LEU A 162 7.99 10.02 17.94
CA LEU A 162 7.06 9.58 19.00
C LEU A 162 7.79 9.03 20.23
N ALA A 163 9.01 8.49 20.07
CA ALA A 163 9.79 7.97 21.19
C ALA A 163 10.46 9.07 22.02
N THR A 164 10.55 10.31 21.51
CA THR A 164 11.19 11.43 22.22
C THR A 164 10.32 12.04 23.31
N THR A 165 9.00 11.95 23.18
CA THR A 165 8.04 12.54 24.12
C THR A 165 6.90 11.56 24.40
N PRO A 166 6.42 11.44 25.64
CA PRO A 166 5.27 10.59 25.97
C PRO A 166 4.08 10.92 25.06
N THR A 167 3.67 9.98 24.22
CA THR A 167 2.66 10.21 23.17
C THR A 167 1.65 9.06 23.11
N LEU A 168 0.37 9.41 23.04
CA LEU A 168 -0.73 8.53 22.69
C LEU A 168 -1.11 8.76 21.22
N LEU A 169 -0.84 7.77 20.38
CA LEU A 169 -1.21 7.77 18.95
C LEU A 169 -2.44 6.88 18.75
N LEU A 170 -3.49 7.45 18.15
CA LEU A 170 -4.76 6.77 17.89
C LEU A 170 -4.93 6.57 16.38
N LEU A 171 -5.02 5.31 15.94
CA LEU A 171 -5.18 4.92 14.53
C LEU A 171 -6.49 4.16 14.34
N ASP A 172 -7.54 4.85 13.90
CA ASP A 172 -8.87 4.27 13.72
C ASP A 172 -9.10 3.84 12.26
N GLY A 173 -9.70 2.68 12.02
CA GLY A 173 -10.03 2.19 10.67
C GLY A 173 -8.85 1.61 9.89
N LEU A 174 -7.89 0.98 10.57
CA LEU A 174 -6.65 0.49 9.96
C LEU A 174 -6.88 -0.57 8.86
N GLU A 175 -8.06 -1.19 8.81
CA GLU A 175 -8.45 -2.10 7.74
C GLU A 175 -8.34 -1.47 6.33
N ALA A 176 -8.45 -0.14 6.22
CA ALA A 176 -8.32 0.56 4.94
C ALA A 176 -6.87 0.52 4.41
N LEU A 177 -5.91 0.17 5.27
CA LEU A 177 -4.50 -0.05 4.96
C LEU A 177 -4.12 -1.53 4.83
N GLN A 178 -5.09 -2.45 4.96
CA GLN A 178 -4.87 -3.89 4.93
C GLN A 178 -5.39 -4.52 3.64
N TYR A 179 -4.75 -5.62 3.22
CA TYR A 179 -5.35 -6.52 2.24
C TYR A 179 -6.60 -7.19 2.86
N PRO A 180 -7.73 -7.19 2.16
CA PRO A 180 -8.96 -7.81 2.66
C PRO A 180 -8.82 -9.33 2.73
N ALA A 181 -9.67 -9.97 3.52
CA ALA A 181 -9.82 -11.42 3.46
C ALA A 181 -10.53 -11.83 2.16
N PRO A 182 -10.11 -12.93 1.49
CA PRO A 182 -10.83 -13.46 0.35
C PRO A 182 -12.26 -13.80 0.77
N ASP A 183 -13.21 -13.51 -0.12
CA ASP A 183 -14.64 -13.65 0.15
C ASP A 183 -14.95 -15.10 0.57
N GLY A 184 -15.33 -15.27 1.84
CA GLY A 184 -15.53 -16.57 2.49
C GLY A 184 -14.76 -16.78 3.80
N MET A 185 -13.71 -16.00 4.09
CA MET A 185 -12.93 -16.13 5.34
C MET A 185 -13.25 -15.08 6.42
N ARG A 186 -14.17 -14.14 6.12
CA ARG A 186 -14.62 -13.09 7.05
C ARG A 186 -15.24 -13.63 8.36
N ASP A 187 -15.66 -14.89 8.39
CA ASP A 187 -16.45 -15.48 9.48
C ASP A 187 -15.72 -16.51 10.36
N ARG A 188 -14.40 -16.71 10.22
CA ARG A 188 -13.67 -17.65 11.10
C ARG A 188 -13.16 -17.05 12.42
N VAL A 189 -13.25 -15.73 12.62
CA VAL A 189 -12.81 -15.06 13.86
C VAL A 189 -13.80 -15.27 15.03
N GLY A 190 -14.81 -16.14 14.88
CA GLY A 190 -15.82 -16.41 15.92
C GLY A 190 -16.04 -17.87 16.32
N LYS A 191 -15.28 -18.84 15.79
CA LYS A 191 -15.46 -20.27 16.17
C LYS A 191 -14.20 -20.87 16.79
N PRO A 192 -14.28 -21.52 17.97
CA PRO A 192 -13.17 -22.28 18.51
C PRO A 192 -12.80 -23.42 17.55
N ALA A 193 -11.51 -23.72 17.48
CA ALA A 193 -10.95 -24.74 16.59
C ALA A 193 -11.55 -26.13 16.88
N GLY A 194 -12.22 -26.68 15.87
CA GLY A 194 -12.69 -28.07 15.88
C GLY A 194 -14.03 -28.24 15.19
N GLU A 195 -14.04 -28.26 13.85
CA GLU A 195 -14.98 -29.05 13.04
C GLU A 195 -14.59 -28.94 11.55
N THR A 196 -14.42 -30.10 10.94
CA THR A 196 -13.84 -30.36 9.61
C THR A 196 -14.69 -29.82 8.45
N ALA A 197 -14.03 -29.27 7.44
CA ALA A 197 -14.65 -28.83 6.18
C ALA A 197 -14.61 -29.95 5.14
N ASP A 198 -15.77 -30.36 4.63
CA ASP A 198 -15.92 -31.14 3.41
C ASP A 198 -17.03 -30.49 2.54
N GLY A 199 -16.67 -30.06 1.34
CA GLY A 199 -17.59 -29.49 0.35
C GLY A 199 -16.83 -29.00 -0.90
N PRO A 200 -17.22 -29.40 -2.13
CA PRO A 200 -16.32 -29.37 -3.29
C PRO A 200 -16.32 -28.02 -4.02
N VAL A 201 -15.12 -27.56 -4.39
CA VAL A 201 -14.89 -26.45 -5.31
C VAL A 201 -14.80 -27.01 -6.73
N VAL A 202 -15.69 -26.59 -7.63
CA VAL A 202 -15.69 -27.00 -9.04
C VAL A 202 -14.92 -25.98 -9.88
N GLY A 203 -13.70 -26.38 -10.22
CA GLY A 203 -12.84 -26.12 -11.39
C GLY A 203 -13.05 -24.94 -12.35
N SER A 204 -11.96 -24.17 -12.51
CA SER A 204 -11.28 -23.98 -13.80
C SER A 204 -9.77 -24.21 -13.65
N GLN A 205 -9.22 -25.12 -14.46
CA GLN A 205 -7.83 -25.56 -14.41
C GLN A 205 -6.87 -24.51 -15.00
N THR A 206 -6.40 -23.58 -14.17
CA THR A 206 -5.11 -22.86 -14.33
C THR A 206 -4.45 -22.48 -12.99
N ASP A 207 -5.03 -22.84 -11.85
CA ASP A 207 -4.94 -22.00 -10.64
C ASP A 207 -4.04 -22.52 -9.50
N VAL A 208 -3.13 -23.46 -9.78
CA VAL A 208 -2.21 -23.97 -8.74
C VAL A 208 -1.03 -23.00 -8.49
N GLY A 209 -0.82 -22.00 -9.37
CA GLY A 209 0.22 -20.98 -9.24
C GLY A 209 -0.21 -19.67 -8.58
N ASP A 210 -1.46 -19.24 -8.77
CA ASP A 210 -1.90 -17.87 -8.39
C ASP A 210 -2.24 -17.74 -6.90
N THR A 211 -2.64 -18.82 -6.23
CA THR A 211 -2.94 -18.79 -4.78
C THR A 211 -1.70 -18.55 -3.90
N ALA A 212 -0.48 -18.81 -4.40
CA ALA A 212 0.76 -18.54 -3.69
C ALA A 212 1.24 -17.07 -3.83
N MET A 213 0.62 -16.30 -4.72
CA MET A 213 1.00 -14.91 -5.03
C MET A 213 0.07 -13.87 -4.38
N ALA A 214 -1.07 -14.31 -3.84
CA ALA A 214 -2.03 -13.41 -3.22
C ALA A 214 -1.51 -12.90 -1.85
N PRO A 215 -1.65 -11.61 -1.57
CA PRO A 215 -1.26 -11.03 -0.30
C PRO A 215 -2.06 -11.63 0.87
N VAL A 216 -1.44 -11.68 2.05
CA VAL A 216 -2.05 -12.30 3.23
C VAL A 216 -3.14 -11.38 3.79
N PRO A 217 -4.35 -11.90 4.09
CA PRO A 217 -5.39 -11.10 4.75
C PRO A 217 -4.90 -10.42 6.02
N GLY A 218 -5.21 -9.13 6.19
CA GLY A 218 -4.78 -8.35 7.35
C GLY A 218 -3.33 -7.84 7.28
N GLN A 219 -2.56 -8.23 6.27
CA GLN A 219 -1.26 -7.63 5.97
C GLN A 219 -1.43 -6.19 5.48
N LEU A 220 -0.53 -5.29 5.86
CA LEU A 220 -0.54 -3.91 5.44
C LEU A 220 0.02 -3.77 4.02
N HIS A 221 -0.72 -3.10 3.14
CA HIS A 221 -0.21 -2.61 1.84
C HIS A 221 0.41 -1.21 1.95
N ALA A 222 0.40 -0.64 3.15
CA ALA A 222 0.86 0.70 3.51
C ALA A 222 2.26 0.63 4.18
N PRO A 223 3.36 0.74 3.41
CA PRO A 223 4.71 0.43 3.90
C PRO A 223 5.24 1.42 4.96
N GLY A 224 4.74 2.64 5.00
CA GLY A 224 5.06 3.67 5.99
C GLY A 224 4.48 3.36 7.37
N VAL A 225 3.20 3.01 7.45
CA VAL A 225 2.56 2.60 8.69
C VAL A 225 3.12 1.26 9.17
N ALA A 226 3.39 0.31 8.26
CA ALA A 226 4.09 -0.92 8.61
C ALA A 226 5.47 -0.64 9.23
N ALA A 227 6.26 0.26 8.61
CA ALA A 227 7.57 0.65 9.13
C ALA A 227 7.49 1.42 10.47
N LEU A 228 6.46 2.25 10.65
CA LEU A 228 6.17 2.94 11.92
C LEU A 228 5.96 1.92 13.04
N LEU A 229 5.06 0.95 12.84
CA LEU A 229 4.71 -0.04 13.86
C LEU A 229 5.88 -0.97 14.17
N ALA A 230 6.61 -1.42 13.14
CA ALA A 230 7.79 -2.25 13.30
C ALA A 230 8.92 -1.51 14.06
N ALA A 231 9.23 -0.28 13.65
CA ALA A 231 10.25 0.53 14.31
C ALA A 231 9.85 0.92 15.74
N TRP A 232 8.55 1.18 15.96
CA TRP A 232 8.01 1.44 17.29
C TRP A 232 8.26 0.23 18.19
N LEU A 233 7.82 -0.97 17.81
CA LEU A 233 7.99 -2.19 18.61
C LEU A 233 9.47 -2.58 18.81
N ALA A 234 10.34 -2.33 17.83
CA ALA A 234 11.76 -2.66 17.92
C ALA A 234 12.59 -1.69 18.78
N ALA A 235 12.08 -0.48 19.05
CA ALA A 235 12.81 0.51 19.85
C ALA A 235 13.03 0.01 21.29
N PRO A 236 14.22 0.24 21.90
CA PRO A 236 14.51 -0.20 23.24
C PRO A 236 13.54 0.42 24.25
N VAL A 237 13.02 -0.39 25.17
CA VAL A 237 12.15 0.06 26.26
C VAL A 237 13.02 0.76 27.30
N SER A 238 12.99 2.09 27.34
CA SER A 238 13.71 2.88 28.34
C SER A 238 12.72 3.51 29.33
N ALA A 239 13.17 3.75 30.57
CA ALA A 239 12.42 4.51 31.57
C ALA A 239 12.30 5.97 31.09
N GLY A 240 11.30 6.24 30.24
CA GLY A 240 11.12 7.49 29.51
C GLY A 240 10.38 7.34 28.17
N SER A 241 10.34 6.14 27.58
CA SER A 241 9.60 5.84 26.33
C SER A 241 8.10 5.60 26.57
N ALA A 242 7.47 6.51 27.30
CA ALA A 242 6.13 6.40 27.88
C ALA A 242 5.00 6.70 26.87
N GLY A 243 4.96 5.97 25.75
CA GLY A 243 3.96 6.15 24.68
C GLY A 243 3.18 4.89 24.36
N LEU A 244 1.99 5.06 23.79
CA LEU A 244 1.08 3.99 23.41
C LEU A 244 0.51 4.24 22.01
N ILE A 245 0.50 3.22 21.16
CA ILE A 245 -0.29 3.21 19.91
C ILE A 245 -1.54 2.38 20.16
N LEU A 246 -2.72 2.99 20.03
CA LEU A 246 -4.01 2.30 20.08
C LEU A 246 -4.62 2.32 18.68
N LEU A 247 -4.94 1.16 18.15
CA LEU A 247 -5.50 1.02 16.79
C LEU A 247 -6.81 0.24 16.77
N THR A 248 -7.68 0.55 15.80
CA THR A 248 -8.90 -0.21 15.51
C THR A 248 -8.79 -0.84 14.13
N THR A 249 -9.25 -2.09 13.99
CA THR A 249 -9.25 -2.80 12.70
C THR A 249 -10.31 -3.90 12.64
N ARG A 250 -10.64 -4.36 11.44
CA ARG A 250 -11.48 -5.55 11.21
C ARG A 250 -10.72 -6.86 11.34
N LEU A 251 -9.50 -6.88 10.82
CA LEU A 251 -8.65 -8.06 10.78
C LEU A 251 -7.41 -7.82 11.65
N PRO A 252 -6.91 -8.85 12.36
CA PRO A 252 -5.61 -8.77 13.00
C PRO A 252 -4.55 -8.24 12.02
N VAL A 253 -3.67 -7.37 12.50
CA VAL A 253 -2.58 -6.84 11.66
C VAL A 253 -1.53 -7.95 11.50
N ALA A 254 -1.52 -8.60 10.34
CA ALA A 254 -0.69 -9.78 10.10
C ALA A 254 0.81 -9.47 10.29
N ASP A 255 1.24 -8.25 9.96
CA ASP A 255 2.62 -7.77 10.16
C ASP A 255 3.04 -7.68 11.64
N LEU A 256 2.07 -7.58 12.55
CA LEU A 256 2.31 -7.51 13.99
C LEU A 256 2.12 -8.85 14.69
N ALA A 257 1.45 -9.81 14.05
CA ALA A 257 1.11 -11.08 14.64
C ALA A 257 2.38 -11.80 15.17
N PRO A 258 2.33 -12.39 16.38
CA PRO A 258 3.18 -13.52 16.69
C PRO A 258 2.82 -14.67 15.75
N ASP A 259 3.61 -15.73 15.73
CA ASP A 259 3.31 -17.00 15.04
C ASP A 259 1.78 -17.31 14.97
N PRO A 260 1.22 -17.88 13.88
CA PRO A 260 -0.23 -17.94 13.55
C PRO A 260 -1.17 -18.56 14.59
N HIS A 261 -0.65 -18.99 15.74
CA HIS A 261 -1.34 -19.70 16.81
C HIS A 261 -1.35 -18.95 18.16
N GLY A 262 -0.82 -17.72 18.25
CA GLY A 262 -0.73 -16.96 19.51
C GLY A 262 -1.38 -15.57 19.47
N HIS A 263 -2.10 -15.21 20.54
CA HIS A 263 -2.73 -13.88 20.71
C HIS A 263 -1.78 -12.82 21.34
N GLU A 264 -0.61 -13.23 21.81
CA GLU A 264 0.38 -12.35 22.45
C GLU A 264 1.77 -12.59 21.86
N ARG A 265 2.50 -11.51 21.57
CA ARG A 265 3.92 -11.65 21.23
C ARG A 265 4.65 -12.15 22.48
N PRO A 266 5.67 -13.02 22.35
CA PRO A 266 6.49 -13.46 23.49
C PRO A 266 7.10 -12.27 24.26
N ASP A 267 7.24 -11.14 23.57
CA ASP A 267 7.76 -9.89 24.08
C ASP A 267 6.75 -9.04 24.89
N GLY A 268 5.47 -9.41 24.98
CA GLY A 268 4.42 -8.68 25.72
C GLY A 268 4.20 -7.21 25.31
N LEU A 269 4.73 -6.77 24.16
CA LEU A 269 4.65 -5.39 23.68
C LEU A 269 3.37 -5.09 22.89
N LEU A 270 2.75 -6.12 22.31
CA LEU A 270 1.50 -6.04 21.58
C LEU A 270 0.39 -6.73 22.37
N TRP A 271 -0.72 -6.04 22.54
CA TRP A 271 -1.95 -6.62 23.08
C TRP A 271 -3.08 -6.53 22.05
N GLN A 272 -3.71 -7.67 21.75
CA GLN A 272 -4.89 -7.74 20.90
C GLN A 272 -6.15 -7.97 21.73
N LEU A 273 -7.19 -7.19 21.48
CA LEU A 273 -8.51 -7.34 22.06
C LEU A 273 -9.54 -7.60 20.96
N ASP A 274 -10.06 -8.83 20.93
CA ASP A 274 -11.14 -9.21 20.02
C ASP A 274 -12.49 -8.76 20.60
N LEU A 275 -13.15 -7.83 19.91
CA LEU A 275 -14.43 -7.25 20.27
C LEU A 275 -15.58 -8.04 19.60
N ALA A 276 -16.21 -8.92 20.38
CA ALA A 276 -17.47 -9.58 20.00
C ALA A 276 -18.68 -8.65 20.14
N GLY A 277 -19.87 -9.08 19.73
CA GLY A 277 -21.12 -8.35 19.97
C GLY A 277 -21.42 -8.12 21.46
N LEU A 278 -22.32 -7.18 21.77
CA LEU A 278 -22.78 -6.93 23.13
C LEU A 278 -23.50 -8.16 23.70
N ASP A 279 -23.46 -8.31 25.02
CA ASP A 279 -24.29 -9.34 25.64
C ASP A 279 -25.80 -9.00 25.47
N PRO A 280 -26.70 -9.98 25.61
CA PRO A 280 -28.12 -9.76 25.41
C PRO A 280 -28.73 -8.67 26.31
N ALA A 281 -28.17 -8.43 27.51
CA ALA A 281 -28.68 -7.43 28.43
C ALA A 281 -28.21 -6.02 28.02
N ASP A 282 -26.90 -5.84 27.79
CA ASP A 282 -26.32 -4.60 27.30
C ASP A 282 -26.92 -4.18 25.96
N GLY A 283 -27.15 -5.13 25.04
CA GLY A 283 -27.79 -4.84 23.77
C GLY A 283 -29.29 -4.51 23.90
N ALA A 284 -29.98 -5.05 24.91
CA ALA A 284 -31.36 -4.65 25.22
C ALA A 284 -31.42 -3.22 25.78
N ASP A 285 -30.44 -2.84 26.59
CA ASP A 285 -30.31 -1.48 27.13
C ASP A 285 -29.97 -0.47 26.03
N LEU A 286 -29.10 -0.84 25.09
CA LEU A 286 -28.81 -0.05 23.90
C LEU A 286 -30.05 0.15 23.03
N LEU A 287 -30.83 -0.91 22.80
CA LEU A 287 -32.08 -0.83 22.05
C LEU A 287 -33.11 0.08 22.75
N ALA A 288 -33.23 -0.03 24.08
CA ALA A 288 -34.12 0.82 24.88
C ALA A 288 -33.71 2.30 24.82
N HIS A 289 -32.41 2.59 24.86
CA HIS A 289 -31.87 3.94 24.72
C HIS A 289 -32.34 4.60 23.41
N TRP A 290 -32.20 3.91 22.27
CA TRP A 290 -32.57 4.47 20.97
C TRP A 290 -34.08 4.55 20.74
N GLN A 291 -34.86 3.61 21.29
CA GLN A 291 -36.32 3.68 21.28
C GLN A 291 -36.83 4.92 22.04
N ARG A 292 -36.22 5.21 23.20
CA ARG A 292 -36.48 6.42 23.99
C ARG A 292 -36.14 7.70 23.23
N ALA A 293 -34.96 7.75 22.61
CA ALA A 293 -34.52 8.91 21.83
C ALA A 293 -35.47 9.26 20.67
N ARG A 294 -36.21 8.26 20.15
CA ARG A 294 -37.20 8.41 19.09
C ARG A 294 -38.61 8.81 19.58
N GLY A 295 -38.87 8.74 20.88
CA GLY A 295 -40.21 8.92 21.45
C GLY A 295 -41.13 7.72 21.22
N ALA A 296 -40.59 6.50 21.07
CA ALA A 296 -41.36 5.28 20.80
C ALA A 296 -41.94 4.60 22.06
N ASP A 297 -41.79 5.19 23.25
CA ASP A 297 -42.27 4.61 24.51
C ASP A 297 -43.81 4.52 24.54
N ASP A 298 -44.54 5.39 23.85
CA ASP A 298 -46.02 5.40 23.88
C ASP A 298 -46.65 4.14 23.25
N ALA A 299 -45.95 3.43 22.36
CA ALA A 299 -46.44 2.19 21.73
C ALA A 299 -46.01 0.90 22.46
N VAL A 300 -44.95 0.95 23.27
CA VAL A 300 -44.47 -0.17 24.11
C VAL A 300 -45.05 -0.11 25.52
N ALA A 301 -45.51 1.08 25.97
CA ALA A 301 -46.15 1.31 27.26
C ALA A 301 -47.43 0.49 27.52
N THR A 302 -48.03 -0.11 26.49
CA THR A 302 -49.19 -1.01 26.64
C THR A 302 -48.81 -2.44 27.05
N ALA A 303 -47.53 -2.82 27.01
CA ALA A 303 -47.05 -4.13 27.43
C ALA A 303 -46.45 -4.09 28.86
N PRO A 304 -46.57 -5.16 29.67
CA PRO A 304 -45.90 -5.23 30.97
C PRO A 304 -44.39 -5.01 30.85
N ALA A 305 -43.78 -4.26 31.77
CA ALA A 305 -42.35 -3.89 31.73
C ALA A 305 -41.42 -5.11 31.55
N ASP A 306 -41.72 -6.23 32.21
CA ASP A 306 -40.95 -7.48 32.10
C ASP A 306 -41.04 -8.10 30.70
N SER A 307 -42.19 -7.97 30.03
CA SER A 307 -42.39 -8.46 28.65
C SER A 307 -41.61 -7.63 27.64
N ALA A 308 -41.56 -6.30 27.82
CA ALA A 308 -40.77 -5.40 26.97
C ALA A 308 -39.25 -5.65 27.12
N ILE A 309 -38.76 -5.90 28.34
CA ILE A 309 -37.35 -6.27 28.57
C ILE A 309 -37.03 -7.62 27.93
N ALA A 310 -37.89 -8.63 28.10
CA ALA A 310 -37.70 -9.95 27.48
C ALA A 310 -37.67 -9.84 25.94
N GLN A 311 -38.55 -9.04 25.35
CA GLN A 311 -38.58 -8.80 23.91
C GLN A 311 -37.28 -8.12 23.42
N ARG A 312 -36.79 -7.09 24.11
CA ARG A 312 -35.53 -6.43 23.75
C ARG A 312 -34.32 -7.36 23.85
N ARG A 313 -34.27 -8.24 24.86
CA ARG A 313 -33.22 -9.26 25.00
C ARG A 313 -33.29 -10.31 23.87
N ALA A 314 -34.48 -10.70 23.47
CA ALA A 314 -34.68 -11.60 22.33
C ALA A 314 -34.17 -10.97 21.02
N ILE A 315 -34.48 -9.68 20.80
CA ILE A 315 -33.97 -8.91 19.66
C ILE A 315 -32.44 -8.79 19.72
N SER A 316 -31.88 -8.44 20.88
CA SER A 316 -30.42 -8.38 21.08
C SER A 316 -29.74 -9.69 20.71
N SER A 317 -30.28 -10.81 21.20
CA SER A 317 -29.77 -12.15 20.90
C SER A 317 -29.87 -12.49 19.41
N ALA A 318 -31.02 -12.19 18.78
CA ALA A 318 -31.24 -12.46 17.35
C ALA A 318 -30.32 -11.63 16.43
N LEU A 319 -29.92 -10.45 16.87
CA LEU A 319 -28.99 -9.57 16.16
C LEU A 319 -27.52 -9.76 16.62
N HIS A 320 -27.24 -10.82 17.41
CA HIS A 320 -25.92 -11.14 17.97
C HIS A 320 -25.26 -9.98 18.73
N GLY A 321 -26.05 -9.11 19.37
CA GLY A 321 -25.53 -7.95 20.08
C GLY A 321 -24.81 -6.93 19.19
N HIS A 322 -25.00 -6.98 17.86
CA HIS A 322 -24.33 -6.08 16.93
C HIS A 322 -24.87 -4.65 17.08
N ALA A 323 -24.02 -3.71 17.52
CA ALA A 323 -24.45 -2.39 17.95
C ALA A 323 -25.14 -1.57 16.85
N LEU A 324 -24.60 -1.54 15.62
CA LEU A 324 -25.26 -0.83 14.50
C LEU A 324 -26.60 -1.48 14.12
N SER A 325 -26.68 -2.82 14.13
CA SER A 325 -27.95 -3.49 13.82
C SER A 325 -29.02 -3.17 14.86
N LEU A 326 -28.66 -3.14 16.14
CA LEU A 326 -29.57 -2.75 17.22
C LEU A 326 -30.04 -1.30 17.07
N GLN A 327 -29.13 -0.40 16.68
CA GLN A 327 -29.47 1.00 16.39
C GLN A 327 -30.46 1.10 15.22
N LEU A 328 -30.19 0.45 14.09
CA LEU A 328 -31.07 0.47 12.91
C LEU A 328 -32.44 -0.14 13.20
N GLN A 329 -32.47 -1.24 13.97
CA GLN A 329 -33.71 -1.88 14.42
C GLN A 329 -34.56 -0.93 15.28
N ALA A 330 -33.93 -0.15 16.17
CA ALA A 330 -34.63 0.82 17.01
C ALA A 330 -35.34 1.93 16.20
N MET A 331 -34.82 2.24 15.02
CA MET A 331 -35.32 3.32 14.18
C MET A 331 -36.55 2.97 13.34
N LEU A 332 -36.88 1.68 13.17
CA LEU A 332 -37.99 1.22 12.32
C LEU A 332 -39.32 1.29 13.06
N ILE A 333 -40.39 1.85 12.44
CA ILE A 333 -41.75 1.80 13.04
C ILE A 333 -42.22 0.34 13.07
N HIS A 334 -42.03 -0.35 11.95
CA HIS A 334 -42.41 -1.74 11.76
C HIS A 334 -41.14 -2.54 11.44
N PRO A 335 -40.42 -3.03 12.45
CA PRO A 335 -39.22 -3.82 12.20
C PRO A 335 -39.59 -5.15 11.50
N PRO A 336 -38.74 -5.66 10.59
CA PRO A 336 -38.93 -6.99 10.03
C PRO A 336 -38.96 -8.03 11.16
N THR A 337 -39.82 -9.03 11.06
CA THR A 337 -39.90 -10.14 12.02
C THR A 337 -38.53 -10.80 12.12
N ALA A 338 -37.91 -10.73 13.29
CA ALA A 338 -36.57 -11.24 13.56
C ALA A 338 -36.54 -12.77 13.46
N ALA A 339 -36.32 -13.28 12.26
CA ALA A 339 -35.85 -14.63 12.03
C ALA A 339 -35.10 -14.65 10.69
N ALA A 340 -33.78 -14.69 10.74
CA ALA A 340 -32.98 -15.31 9.68
C ALA A 340 -31.53 -15.41 10.17
N ALA A 341 -31.09 -16.64 10.42
CA ALA A 341 -29.67 -16.97 10.39
C ALA A 341 -29.05 -16.41 9.09
N GLY A 342 -27.92 -15.72 9.22
CA GLY A 342 -27.23 -15.06 8.11
C GLY A 342 -26.10 -14.17 8.62
N GLN A 343 -25.25 -13.70 7.72
CA GLN A 343 -24.09 -12.85 8.04
C GLN A 343 -24.51 -11.45 8.53
N VAL A 344 -23.67 -10.83 9.38
CA VAL A 344 -23.92 -9.49 9.95
C VAL A 344 -24.10 -8.43 8.85
N GLU A 345 -23.34 -8.53 7.76
CA GLU A 345 -23.44 -7.61 6.60
C GLU A 345 -24.85 -7.68 5.98
N THR A 346 -25.32 -8.87 5.60
CA THR A 346 -26.67 -9.09 5.06
C THR A 346 -27.78 -8.66 6.02
N GLN A 347 -27.53 -8.74 7.33
CA GLN A 347 -28.45 -8.23 8.34
C GLN A 347 -28.52 -6.69 8.33
N VAL A 348 -27.37 -6.01 8.29
CA VAL A 348 -27.31 -4.53 8.22
C VAL A 348 -27.95 -4.02 6.93
N GLU A 349 -27.65 -4.64 5.78
CA GLU A 349 -28.23 -4.26 4.49
C GLU A 349 -29.76 -4.33 4.47
N ARG A 350 -30.32 -5.41 5.04
CA ARG A 350 -31.78 -5.58 5.16
C ARG A 350 -32.40 -4.49 6.04
N LEU A 351 -31.76 -4.18 7.18
CA LEU A 351 -32.25 -3.13 8.07
C LEU A 351 -32.16 -1.75 7.41
N LEU A 352 -31.08 -1.46 6.67
CA LEU A 352 -30.94 -0.21 5.92
C LEU A 352 -31.96 -0.07 4.79
N ALA A 353 -32.24 -1.15 4.06
CA ALA A 353 -33.29 -1.18 3.05
C ALA A 353 -34.67 -0.89 3.66
N ALA A 354 -34.96 -1.45 4.84
CA ALA A 354 -36.19 -1.16 5.58
C ALA A 354 -36.25 0.31 6.02
N VAL A 355 -35.14 0.87 6.54
CA VAL A 355 -35.07 2.28 6.96
C VAL A 355 -35.34 3.21 5.77
N CYS A 356 -34.73 2.95 4.62
CA CYS A 356 -34.91 3.77 3.42
C CYS A 356 -36.31 3.64 2.81
N THR A 357 -37.00 2.52 3.04
CA THR A 357 -38.40 2.33 2.63
C THR A 357 -39.38 3.02 3.60
N ASP A 358 -39.07 3.02 4.89
CA ASP A 358 -39.89 3.63 5.94
C ASP A 358 -39.81 5.17 5.92
N LEU A 359 -38.63 5.76 5.66
CA LEU A 359 -38.43 7.21 5.69
C LEU A 359 -39.44 8.02 4.84
N PRO A 360 -39.69 7.71 3.55
CA PRO A 360 -40.67 8.44 2.75
C PRO A 360 -42.11 8.34 3.26
N THR A 361 -42.46 7.29 4.01
CA THR A 361 -43.82 7.12 4.56
C THR A 361 -44.13 8.12 5.68
N ARG A 362 -43.10 8.77 6.24
CA ARG A 362 -43.19 9.80 7.29
C ARG A 362 -43.54 11.20 6.74
N GLY A 363 -44.02 11.28 5.50
CA GLY A 363 -44.41 12.51 4.83
C GLY A 363 -43.27 13.24 4.13
N ALA A 364 -43.50 14.50 3.74
CA ALA A 364 -42.56 15.28 2.91
C ALA A 364 -41.16 15.43 3.54
N SER A 365 -41.11 15.62 4.86
CA SER A 365 -39.83 15.74 5.57
C SER A 365 -39.03 14.44 5.59
N GLY A 366 -39.71 13.27 5.61
CA GLY A 366 -39.06 11.97 5.50
C GLY A 366 -38.51 11.68 4.10
N ALA A 367 -39.24 12.07 3.05
CA ALA A 367 -38.74 12.00 1.67
C ALA A 367 -37.51 12.92 1.45
N GLN A 368 -37.52 14.11 2.06
CA GLN A 368 -36.37 15.03 2.08
C GLN A 368 -35.18 14.41 2.83
N ALA A 369 -35.41 13.77 3.98
CA ALA A 369 -34.36 13.10 4.75
C ALA A 369 -33.69 11.97 3.93
N LEU A 370 -34.46 11.15 3.21
CA LEU A 370 -33.91 10.13 2.33
C LEU A 370 -33.07 10.73 1.19
N ALA A 371 -33.58 11.78 0.54
CA ALA A 371 -32.84 12.47 -0.53
C ALA A 371 -31.52 13.05 0.00
N LEU A 372 -31.54 13.67 1.18
CA LEU A 372 -30.33 14.22 1.82
C LEU A 372 -29.34 13.12 2.20
N LEU A 373 -29.80 12.00 2.78
CA LEU A 373 -28.95 10.85 3.11
C LEU A 373 -28.22 10.31 1.88
N ARG A 374 -28.93 10.17 0.76
CA ARG A 374 -28.34 9.73 -0.52
C ARG A 374 -27.34 10.73 -1.10
N LEU A 375 -27.58 12.04 -0.96
CA LEU A 375 -26.60 13.05 -1.35
C LEU A 375 -25.33 12.99 -0.50
N LEU A 376 -25.45 12.78 0.81
CA LEU A 376 -24.30 12.69 1.70
C LEU A 376 -23.46 11.42 1.43
N ALA A 377 -24.09 10.31 1.04
CA ALA A 377 -23.42 9.06 0.69
C ALA A 377 -22.56 9.17 -0.59
N LEU A 378 -22.75 10.21 -1.41
CA LEU A 378 -21.95 10.46 -2.60
C LEU A 378 -20.63 11.21 -2.32
N CYS A 379 -20.46 11.73 -1.10
CA CYS A 379 -19.35 12.60 -0.74
C CYS A 379 -18.30 11.88 0.12
N GLU A 380 -17.05 12.32 -0.02
CA GLU A 380 -15.95 11.99 0.89
C GLU A 380 -16.33 12.31 2.35
N GLN A 381 -15.91 11.46 3.30
CA GLN A 381 -16.23 11.61 4.71
C GLN A 381 -15.05 12.19 5.51
N PRO A 382 -15.27 13.18 6.40
CA PRO A 382 -16.53 13.88 6.63
C PRO A 382 -16.91 14.77 5.45
N VAL A 383 -18.22 14.85 5.17
CA VAL A 383 -18.80 15.60 4.05
C VAL A 383 -18.52 17.09 4.21
N PRO A 384 -17.72 17.70 3.32
CA PRO A 384 -17.48 19.14 3.37
C PRO A 384 -18.75 19.92 3.00
N PRO A 385 -19.06 21.02 3.69
CA PRO A 385 -20.23 21.86 3.38
C PRO A 385 -20.27 22.31 1.91
N ALA A 386 -19.11 22.65 1.33
CA ALA A 386 -19.00 23.07 -0.06
C ALA A 386 -19.46 22.00 -1.05
N THR A 387 -19.10 20.74 -0.79
CA THR A 387 -19.44 19.59 -1.63
C THR A 387 -20.95 19.29 -1.60
N LEU A 388 -21.56 19.34 -0.41
CA LEU A 388 -23.01 19.22 -0.26
C LEU A 388 -23.74 20.40 -0.93
N ALA A 389 -23.24 21.62 -0.73
CA ALA A 389 -23.80 22.81 -1.37
C ALA A 389 -23.74 22.71 -2.90
N ALA A 390 -22.68 22.13 -3.47
CA ALA A 390 -22.58 21.88 -4.90
C ALA A 390 -23.69 20.93 -5.41
N LEU A 391 -23.99 19.85 -4.68
CA LEU A 391 -25.08 18.93 -5.01
C LEU A 391 -26.46 19.60 -4.94
N LEU A 392 -26.64 20.54 -4.01
CA LEU A 392 -27.87 21.32 -3.82
C LEU A 392 -28.04 22.49 -4.82
N ARG A 393 -27.12 22.70 -5.77
CA ARG A 393 -27.30 23.74 -6.80
C ARG A 393 -28.41 23.39 -7.80
N ALA A 394 -29.18 24.39 -8.24
CA ALA A 394 -30.14 24.20 -9.32
C ALA A 394 -29.42 23.94 -10.65
N PRO A 395 -29.98 23.09 -11.55
CA PRO A 395 -31.24 22.34 -11.40
C PRO A 395 -31.09 21.11 -10.48
N PRO A 396 -32.20 20.57 -9.93
CA PRO A 396 -32.18 19.30 -9.20
C PRO A 396 -31.62 18.17 -10.08
N ILE A 397 -31.02 17.17 -9.44
CA ILE A 397 -30.54 15.95 -10.09
C ILE A 397 -31.74 15.02 -10.22
N PRO A 398 -32.17 14.68 -11.46
CA PRO A 398 -33.35 13.84 -11.66
C PRO A 398 -33.21 12.47 -10.96
N GLY A 399 -34.25 12.03 -10.27
CA GLY A 399 -34.33 10.79 -9.50
C GLY A 399 -33.62 10.82 -8.15
N LEU A 400 -33.12 11.97 -7.69
CA LEU A 400 -32.27 12.03 -6.49
C LEU A 400 -32.53 13.24 -5.59
N SER A 401 -32.55 14.46 -6.14
CA SER A 401 -32.61 15.67 -5.30
C SER A 401 -33.86 16.51 -5.45
N GLU A 402 -34.86 16.11 -6.25
CA GLU A 402 -36.08 16.90 -6.50
C GLU A 402 -36.86 17.23 -5.23
N ALA A 403 -36.91 16.30 -4.27
CA ALA A 403 -37.57 16.51 -2.97
C ALA A 403 -36.94 17.66 -2.17
N LEU A 404 -35.71 18.07 -2.50
CA LEU A 404 -34.96 19.14 -1.86
C LEU A 404 -35.14 20.50 -2.57
N PHE A 405 -36.06 20.61 -3.53
CA PHE A 405 -36.31 21.84 -4.28
C PHE A 405 -37.80 22.22 -4.30
N THR A 406 -38.05 23.52 -4.36
CA THR A 406 -39.34 24.09 -4.78
C THR A 406 -39.31 24.36 -6.28
N SER A 407 -40.43 24.10 -6.96
CA SER A 407 -40.58 24.29 -8.41
C SER A 407 -41.67 25.31 -8.69
N SER A 408 -41.39 26.28 -9.55
CA SER A 408 -42.36 27.30 -9.99
C SER A 408 -42.32 27.47 -11.50
N LYS A 409 -43.48 27.73 -12.11
CA LYS A 409 -43.56 28.07 -13.54
C LYS A 409 -43.11 29.52 -13.76
N ALA A 410 -42.27 29.74 -14.76
CA ALA A 410 -41.78 31.05 -15.21
C ALA A 410 -42.03 31.21 -16.72
N LEU A 411 -41.96 32.46 -17.22
CA LEU A 411 -42.12 32.81 -18.65
C LEU A 411 -43.34 32.11 -19.30
N PHE A 412 -44.55 32.55 -18.91
CA PHE A 412 -45.83 32.05 -19.44
C PHE A 412 -46.04 30.53 -19.33
N GLY A 413 -45.31 29.84 -18.43
CA GLY A 413 -45.48 28.41 -18.17
C GLY A 413 -44.54 27.50 -18.96
N VAL A 414 -43.60 28.06 -19.73
CA VAL A 414 -42.67 27.30 -20.58
C VAL A 414 -41.42 26.85 -19.82
N LEU A 415 -40.96 27.62 -18.82
CA LEU A 415 -39.75 27.31 -18.06
C LEU A 415 -40.08 26.98 -16.60
N THR A 416 -39.52 25.89 -16.08
CA THR A 416 -39.58 25.57 -14.65
C THR A 416 -38.36 26.14 -13.96
N ARG A 417 -38.58 27.03 -12.98
CA ARG A 417 -37.52 27.50 -12.08
C ARG A 417 -37.52 26.65 -10.82
N HIS A 418 -36.37 26.04 -10.54
CA HIS A 418 -36.11 25.31 -9.31
C HIS A 418 -35.31 26.16 -8.33
N ARG A 419 -35.69 26.14 -7.05
CA ARG A 419 -34.93 26.73 -5.95
C ARG A 419 -34.76 25.72 -4.83
N PRO A 420 -33.57 25.60 -4.21
CA PRO A 420 -33.40 24.75 -3.04
C PRO A 420 -34.43 25.08 -1.96
N LEU A 421 -34.82 24.08 -1.17
CA LEU A 421 -35.69 24.30 -0.02
C LEU A 421 -35.09 25.34 0.94
N PRO A 422 -35.95 26.11 1.65
CA PRO A 422 -35.48 27.05 2.66
C PRO A 422 -34.77 26.30 3.80
N ALA A 423 -33.80 26.95 4.43
CA ALA A 423 -32.96 26.36 5.47
C ALA A 423 -33.73 25.60 6.57
N PRO A 424 -34.89 26.07 7.09
CA PRO A 424 -35.65 25.32 8.10
C PRO A 424 -36.14 23.95 7.64
N ALA A 425 -36.51 23.80 6.37
CA ALA A 425 -36.98 22.52 5.84
C ALA A 425 -35.82 21.51 5.69
N LEU A 426 -34.66 21.99 5.22
CA LEU A 426 -33.46 21.15 5.13
C LEU A 426 -32.93 20.79 6.53
N ALA A 427 -32.99 21.72 7.49
CA ALA A 427 -32.62 21.47 8.88
C ALA A 427 -33.54 20.43 9.54
N ALA A 428 -34.85 20.47 9.27
CA ALA A 428 -35.79 19.46 9.76
C ALA A 428 -35.46 18.06 9.21
N ALA A 429 -35.16 17.96 7.90
CA ALA A 429 -34.74 16.69 7.29
C ALA A 429 -33.42 16.17 7.90
N LEU A 430 -32.43 17.04 8.09
CA LEU A 430 -31.14 16.69 8.72
C LEU A 430 -31.33 16.26 10.19
N GLN A 431 -32.20 16.95 10.94
CA GLN A 431 -32.52 16.60 12.33
C GLN A 431 -33.16 15.22 12.42
N GLN A 432 -34.01 14.82 11.46
CA GLN A 432 -34.54 13.46 11.42
C GLN A 432 -33.45 12.41 11.23
N LEU A 433 -32.48 12.65 10.33
CA LEU A 433 -31.34 11.75 10.13
C LEU A 433 -30.44 11.66 11.38
N HIS A 434 -30.30 12.76 12.11
CA HIS A 434 -29.51 12.82 13.33
C HIS A 434 -30.18 12.20 14.55
N ALA A 435 -31.49 12.40 14.72
CA ALA A 435 -32.27 11.69 15.73
C ALA A 435 -32.22 10.16 15.51
N ALA A 436 -32.08 9.75 14.24
CA ALA A 436 -31.84 8.38 13.83
C ALA A 436 -30.36 7.93 13.97
N SER A 437 -29.43 8.81 14.34
CA SER A 437 -27.99 8.54 14.36
C SER A 437 -27.41 7.99 13.03
N LEU A 438 -28.05 8.31 11.90
CA LEU A 438 -27.51 8.03 10.57
C LEU A 438 -26.50 9.09 10.13
N VAL A 439 -26.66 10.32 10.63
CA VAL A 439 -25.78 11.47 10.34
C VAL A 439 -25.40 12.16 11.63
N ARG A 440 -24.14 12.58 11.73
CA ARG A 440 -23.59 13.30 12.89
C ARG A 440 -22.75 14.48 12.43
N PRO A 441 -22.60 15.54 13.24
CA PRO A 441 -21.56 16.53 12.98
C PRO A 441 -20.18 15.89 13.15
N ALA A 442 -19.25 16.16 12.22
CA ALA A 442 -17.86 15.79 12.40
C ALA A 442 -17.23 16.76 13.40
N MET A 443 -16.97 16.27 14.61
CA MET A 443 -16.30 16.92 15.75
C MET A 443 -16.07 18.44 15.70
N ASP A 444 -16.66 19.13 16.68
CA ASP A 444 -16.05 20.31 17.29
C ASP A 444 -15.64 19.94 18.73
N GLN A 445 -14.45 20.33 19.19
CA GLN A 445 -13.81 19.85 20.43
C GLN A 445 -14.60 20.16 21.73
N THR A 446 -15.75 20.83 21.60
CA THR A 446 -16.61 21.29 22.69
C THR A 446 -18.08 20.85 22.55
N ALA A 447 -18.45 20.11 21.50
CA ALA A 447 -19.83 20.08 21.02
C ALA A 447 -20.41 18.69 20.70
N GLY A 448 -20.13 17.66 21.50
CA GLY A 448 -20.77 16.33 21.37
C GLY A 448 -22.31 16.33 21.51
N GLN A 449 -22.93 17.49 21.69
CA GLN A 449 -24.38 17.73 21.84
C GLN A 449 -24.93 18.78 20.87
N ALA A 450 -24.13 19.37 19.97
CA ALA A 450 -24.64 20.37 19.03
C ALA A 450 -25.47 19.71 17.92
N ALA A 451 -26.62 20.31 17.62
CA ALA A 451 -27.45 19.88 16.50
C ALA A 451 -26.67 20.02 15.17
N PRO A 452 -26.79 19.06 14.24
CA PRO A 452 -26.11 19.11 12.96
C PRO A 452 -26.60 20.30 12.12
N THR A 453 -25.68 20.98 11.45
CA THR A 453 -25.98 22.06 10.51
C THR A 453 -25.38 21.74 9.14
N LEU A 454 -25.95 22.30 8.07
CA LEU A 454 -25.45 22.11 6.71
C LEU A 454 -24.14 22.88 6.46
N ASP A 455 -23.82 23.84 7.32
CA ASP A 455 -22.61 24.67 7.24
C ASP A 455 -21.44 24.06 8.00
N ALA A 456 -21.65 22.94 8.70
CA ALA A 456 -20.62 22.17 9.39
C ALA A 456 -20.37 20.83 8.66
N PRO A 457 -19.15 20.26 8.75
CA PRO A 457 -18.89 18.95 8.16
C PRO A 457 -19.76 17.86 8.80
N LEU A 458 -20.31 16.97 7.98
CA LEU A 458 -21.22 15.91 8.40
C LEU A 458 -20.59 14.53 8.19
N GLU A 459 -20.94 13.58 9.04
CA GLU A 459 -20.37 12.24 9.02
C GLU A 459 -21.45 11.16 9.06
N LEU A 460 -21.28 10.13 8.23
CA LEU A 460 -22.10 8.93 8.17
C LEU A 460 -21.31 7.74 8.74
N HIS A 461 -22.03 6.76 9.29
CA HIS A 461 -21.41 5.48 9.61
C HIS A 461 -20.91 4.79 8.33
N PRO A 462 -19.68 4.21 8.29
CA PRO A 462 -19.10 3.62 7.08
C PRO A 462 -20.01 2.63 6.34
N MET A 463 -20.66 1.70 7.07
CA MET A 463 -21.61 0.76 6.46
C MET A 463 -22.86 1.44 5.87
N VAL A 464 -23.34 2.54 6.49
CA VAL A 464 -24.50 3.29 5.99
C VAL A 464 -24.13 4.02 4.71
N HIS A 465 -22.94 4.65 4.70
CA HIS A 465 -22.38 5.32 3.53
C HIS A 465 -22.21 4.36 2.35
N ALA A 466 -21.49 3.24 2.57
CA ALA A 466 -21.21 2.24 1.53
C ALA A 466 -22.50 1.64 0.95
N TRP A 467 -23.45 1.26 1.80
CA TRP A 467 -24.73 0.71 1.35
C TRP A 467 -25.56 1.74 0.58
N CYS A 468 -25.67 2.98 1.04
CA CYS A 468 -26.45 4.01 0.35
C CYS A 468 -25.85 4.33 -1.04
N ALA A 469 -24.53 4.36 -1.15
CA ALA A 469 -23.85 4.54 -2.43
C ALA A 469 -24.12 3.36 -3.38
N ALA A 470 -24.03 2.12 -2.89
CA ALA A 470 -24.33 0.92 -3.67
C ALA A 470 -25.80 0.89 -4.14
N ASP A 471 -26.75 1.14 -3.24
CA ASP A 471 -28.20 1.21 -3.55
C ASP A 471 -28.49 2.25 -4.65
N LEU A 472 -27.87 3.43 -4.55
CA LEU A 472 -28.06 4.50 -5.53
C LEU A 472 -27.48 4.13 -6.90
N ARG A 473 -26.28 3.54 -6.94
CA ARG A 473 -25.63 3.09 -8.17
C ARG A 473 -26.46 2.05 -8.92
N GLU A 474 -27.04 1.10 -8.19
CA GLU A 474 -27.85 0.02 -8.77
C GLU A 474 -29.24 0.50 -9.22
N ARG A 475 -29.95 1.24 -8.36
CA ARG A 475 -31.37 1.59 -8.61
C ARG A 475 -31.56 2.85 -9.45
N ALA A 476 -30.59 3.76 -9.47
CA ALA A 476 -30.68 5.01 -10.21
C ALA A 476 -29.34 5.40 -10.87
N PRO A 477 -28.83 4.60 -11.82
CA PRO A 477 -27.50 4.81 -12.43
C PRO A 477 -27.36 6.17 -13.14
N ALA A 478 -28.44 6.69 -13.74
CA ALA A 478 -28.43 8.01 -14.36
C ALA A 478 -28.27 9.14 -13.32
N ALA A 479 -28.94 9.03 -12.17
CA ALA A 479 -28.84 9.99 -11.08
C ALA A 479 -27.45 9.93 -10.43
N TRP A 480 -26.92 8.72 -10.25
CA TRP A 480 -25.54 8.45 -9.80
C TRP A 480 -24.50 9.15 -10.69
N GLN A 481 -24.55 8.92 -12.00
CA GLN A 481 -23.62 9.55 -12.95
C GLN A 481 -23.75 11.09 -12.95
N ALA A 482 -24.98 11.61 -12.92
CA ALA A 482 -25.23 13.05 -12.91
C ALA A 482 -24.71 13.73 -11.62
N ALA A 483 -24.88 13.09 -10.46
CA ALA A 483 -24.33 13.52 -9.19
C ALA A 483 -22.79 13.56 -9.22
N HIS A 484 -22.15 12.45 -9.61
CA HIS A 484 -20.70 12.39 -9.66
C HIS A 484 -20.10 13.35 -10.70
N ARG A 485 -20.77 13.57 -11.83
CA ARG A 485 -20.37 14.62 -12.78
C ARG A 485 -20.37 16.01 -12.14
N ARG A 486 -21.37 16.31 -11.30
CA ARG A 486 -21.46 17.60 -10.59
C ARG A 486 -20.33 17.75 -9.57
N LEU A 487 -20.01 16.68 -8.84
CA LEU A 487 -18.89 16.65 -7.88
C LEU A 487 -17.54 16.79 -8.58
N TYR A 488 -17.31 16.06 -9.67
CA TYR A 488 -16.11 16.17 -10.51
C TYR A 488 -15.86 17.63 -10.93
N LEU A 489 -16.86 18.28 -11.52
CA LEU A 489 -16.74 19.67 -11.98
C LEU A 489 -16.47 20.61 -10.79
N HIS A 490 -17.20 20.45 -9.68
CA HIS A 490 -17.00 21.31 -8.51
C HIS A 490 -15.58 21.20 -7.94
N LEU A 491 -15.08 19.99 -7.73
CA LEU A 491 -13.77 19.75 -7.14
C LEU A 491 -12.64 20.20 -8.07
N ARG A 492 -12.75 19.88 -9.37
CA ARG A 492 -11.82 20.34 -10.42
C ARG A 492 -11.72 21.87 -10.41
N ASP A 493 -12.86 22.56 -10.35
CA ASP A 493 -12.92 24.03 -10.45
C ASP A 493 -12.57 24.72 -9.11
N SER A 494 -12.63 24.00 -7.98
CA SER A 494 -12.29 24.54 -6.65
C SER A 494 -10.78 24.58 -6.36
N ALA A 495 -10.01 23.70 -7.01
CA ALA A 495 -8.57 23.63 -6.82
C ALA A 495 -7.84 24.66 -7.69
N ALA A 496 -6.71 25.17 -7.19
CA ALA A 496 -5.81 26.00 -7.97
C ALA A 496 -5.30 25.28 -9.23
N GLU A 497 -4.91 26.04 -10.26
CA GLU A 497 -4.44 25.45 -11.52
C GLU A 497 -3.20 24.58 -11.33
N ARG A 498 -2.26 25.02 -10.48
CA ARG A 498 -1.02 24.31 -10.13
C ARG A 498 -0.78 24.29 -8.62
N PRO A 499 -1.39 23.36 -7.87
CA PRO A 499 -1.25 23.30 -6.41
C PRO A 499 0.15 22.81 -6.00
N GLU A 500 0.84 23.54 -5.12
CA GLU A 500 2.23 23.26 -4.71
C GLU A 500 2.36 22.39 -3.44
N GLN A 501 1.24 21.96 -2.88
CA GLN A 501 1.19 21.17 -1.64
C GLN A 501 0.25 19.98 -1.82
N LEU A 502 0.51 18.90 -1.07
CA LEU A 502 -0.33 17.71 -1.11
C LEU A 502 -1.80 18.04 -0.80
N THR A 503 -2.04 18.86 0.22
CA THR A 503 -3.37 19.35 0.60
C THR A 503 -4.10 20.07 -0.54
N GLY A 504 -3.36 20.81 -1.38
CA GLY A 504 -3.92 21.47 -2.56
C GLY A 504 -4.21 20.52 -3.73
N LEU A 505 -3.57 19.35 -3.78
CA LEU A 505 -3.84 18.31 -4.78
C LEU A 505 -5.02 17.40 -4.39
N LEU A 506 -5.37 17.29 -3.10
CA LEU A 506 -6.45 16.43 -2.62
C LEU A 506 -7.78 16.61 -3.37
N PRO A 507 -8.28 17.84 -3.64
CA PRO A 507 -9.52 18.00 -4.40
C PRO A 507 -9.40 17.48 -5.85
N LEU A 508 -8.20 17.55 -6.47
CA LEU A 508 -7.98 17.01 -7.81
C LEU A 508 -7.98 15.48 -7.80
N TYR A 509 -7.38 14.84 -6.80
CA TYR A 509 -7.45 13.39 -6.64
C TYR A 509 -8.89 12.91 -6.42
N GLN A 510 -9.66 13.60 -5.57
CA GLN A 510 -11.09 13.31 -5.38
C GLN A 510 -11.88 13.51 -6.69
N ALA A 511 -11.52 14.53 -7.48
CA ALA A 511 -12.13 14.75 -8.78
C ALA A 511 -11.91 13.55 -9.71
N LEU A 512 -10.74 12.91 -9.73
CA LEU A 512 -10.51 11.73 -10.56
C LEU A 512 -11.49 10.59 -10.24
N GLY A 513 -11.66 10.26 -8.96
CA GLY A 513 -12.62 9.22 -8.52
C GLY A 513 -14.05 9.53 -8.99
N HIS A 514 -14.51 10.76 -8.78
CA HIS A 514 -15.83 11.19 -9.26
C HIS A 514 -15.94 11.26 -10.79
N GLY A 515 -14.88 11.62 -11.51
CA GLY A 515 -14.82 11.60 -12.97
C GLY A 515 -14.97 10.19 -13.53
N GLY A 516 -14.28 9.22 -12.94
CA GLY A 516 -14.43 7.79 -13.28
C GLY A 516 -15.84 7.27 -13.01
N LEU A 517 -16.44 7.61 -11.88
CA LEU A 517 -17.83 7.25 -11.56
C LEU A 517 -18.88 7.93 -12.47
N ALA A 518 -18.55 9.08 -13.03
CA ALA A 518 -19.39 9.83 -13.97
C ALA A 518 -19.27 9.37 -15.43
N GLY A 519 -18.39 8.40 -15.74
CA GLY A 519 -18.10 7.99 -17.12
C GLY A 519 -17.27 9.01 -17.90
N LEU A 520 -16.48 9.84 -17.21
CA LEU A 520 -15.63 10.88 -17.78
C LEU A 520 -14.13 10.53 -17.65
N ALA A 521 -13.78 9.24 -17.72
CA ALA A 521 -12.41 8.76 -17.47
C ALA A 521 -11.38 9.45 -18.39
N GLN A 522 -11.64 9.52 -19.70
CA GLN A 522 -10.74 10.21 -20.64
C GLN A 522 -10.54 11.68 -20.28
N GLN A 523 -11.64 12.41 -20.02
CA GLN A 523 -11.56 13.82 -19.65
C GLN A 523 -10.80 14.03 -18.34
N ALA A 524 -11.02 13.18 -17.34
CA ALA A 524 -10.30 13.25 -16.07
C ALA A 524 -8.81 12.91 -16.23
N CYS A 525 -8.47 11.94 -17.09
CA CYS A 525 -7.09 11.59 -17.43
C CYS A 525 -6.36 12.79 -18.06
N ASP A 526 -6.95 13.42 -19.06
CA ASP A 526 -6.33 14.52 -19.80
C ASP A 526 -6.29 15.82 -18.99
N GLU A 527 -7.45 16.30 -18.55
CA GLU A 527 -7.58 17.64 -17.95
C GLU A 527 -7.02 17.71 -16.53
N VAL A 528 -7.12 16.62 -15.75
CA VAL A 528 -6.79 16.63 -14.33
C VAL A 528 -5.52 15.86 -14.04
N TYR A 529 -5.47 14.58 -14.40
CA TYR A 529 -4.33 13.74 -14.02
C TYR A 529 -3.04 14.13 -14.74
N SER A 530 -3.05 14.13 -16.09
CA SER A 530 -1.87 14.44 -16.89
C SER A 530 -1.45 15.92 -16.75
N ASN A 531 -2.39 16.85 -16.93
CA ASN A 531 -2.08 18.27 -17.03
C ASN A 531 -1.85 18.97 -15.68
N ARG A 532 -2.64 18.67 -14.65
CA ARG A 532 -2.63 19.42 -13.38
C ARG A 532 -1.92 18.68 -12.24
N ILE A 533 -2.12 17.37 -12.12
CA ILE A 533 -1.49 16.54 -11.09
C ILE A 533 -0.05 16.20 -11.49
N LEU A 534 0.16 15.49 -12.60
CA LEU A 534 1.50 15.07 -13.02
C LEU A 534 2.34 16.21 -13.61
N ARG A 535 1.69 17.17 -14.29
CA ARG A 535 2.34 18.29 -14.99
C ARG A 535 3.30 17.83 -16.10
N GLY A 536 2.95 16.74 -16.78
CA GLY A 536 3.77 16.11 -17.82
C GLY A 536 5.05 15.44 -17.30
N VAL A 537 6.07 15.35 -18.17
CA VAL A 537 7.34 14.62 -17.90
C VAL A 537 8.60 15.51 -17.92
N GLY A 538 8.43 16.83 -18.04
CA GLY A 538 9.54 17.80 -18.02
C GLY A 538 10.17 18.00 -16.64
N ASP A 539 10.91 19.09 -16.45
CA ASP A 539 11.63 19.40 -15.20
C ASP A 539 10.70 19.59 -13.98
N ASP A 540 9.46 20.03 -14.21
CA ASP A 540 8.37 20.09 -13.21
C ASP A 540 7.37 18.93 -13.32
N GLY A 541 7.65 17.97 -14.20
CA GLY A 541 6.79 16.80 -14.45
C GLY A 541 6.95 15.72 -13.39
N LEU A 542 5.97 14.80 -13.33
CA LEU A 542 5.82 13.80 -12.27
C LEU A 542 5.84 14.44 -10.86
N TYR A 543 5.20 15.61 -10.75
CA TYR A 543 5.27 16.48 -9.58
C TYR A 543 4.97 15.77 -8.24
N PRO A 544 3.88 14.99 -8.09
CA PRO A 544 3.55 14.39 -6.80
C PRO A 544 4.61 13.39 -6.34
N VAL A 545 5.22 12.66 -7.27
CA VAL A 545 6.23 11.66 -6.98
C VAL A 545 7.60 12.30 -6.74
N ARG A 546 8.03 13.23 -7.61
CA ARG A 546 9.37 13.82 -7.54
C ARG A 546 9.52 14.90 -6.48
N ARG A 547 8.45 15.62 -6.14
CA ARG A 547 8.48 16.77 -5.23
C ARG A 547 7.82 16.50 -3.88
N LEU A 548 6.74 15.71 -3.86
CA LEU A 548 5.93 15.50 -2.65
C LEU A 548 6.04 14.09 -2.05
N GLY A 549 6.66 13.14 -2.77
CA GLY A 549 6.76 11.74 -2.35
C GLY A 549 5.39 11.07 -2.17
N ALA A 550 4.34 11.55 -2.87
CA ALA A 550 2.95 11.10 -2.71
C ALA A 550 2.64 9.85 -3.55
N LEU A 551 3.49 8.83 -3.43
CA LEU A 551 3.40 7.60 -4.24
C LEU A 551 2.10 6.83 -4.00
N GLY A 552 1.67 6.70 -2.74
CA GLY A 552 0.45 5.99 -2.39
C GLY A 552 -0.79 6.71 -2.89
N THR A 553 -0.83 8.04 -2.69
CA THR A 553 -1.95 8.89 -3.10
C THR A 553 -2.11 8.91 -4.60
N ASP A 554 -1.00 9.03 -5.35
CA ASP A 554 -1.01 8.98 -6.81
C ASP A 554 -1.45 7.61 -7.34
N LEU A 555 -1.01 6.51 -6.70
CA LEU A 555 -1.45 5.15 -7.04
C LEU A 555 -2.95 4.96 -6.80
N THR A 556 -3.45 5.31 -5.62
CA THR A 556 -4.89 5.21 -5.29
C THR A 556 -5.71 5.94 -6.34
N ALA A 557 -5.35 7.19 -6.68
CA ALA A 557 -6.12 7.97 -7.63
C ALA A 557 -6.14 7.40 -9.06
N LEU A 558 -5.11 6.65 -9.48
CA LEU A 558 -5.09 5.95 -10.77
C LEU A 558 -6.19 4.88 -10.88
N ALA A 559 -6.71 4.35 -9.77
CA ALA A 559 -7.78 3.36 -9.79
C ALA A 559 -9.07 3.87 -10.46
N ALA A 560 -9.27 5.19 -10.52
CA ALA A 560 -10.37 5.82 -11.25
C ALA A 560 -10.43 5.44 -12.74
N PHE A 561 -9.31 4.99 -13.31
CA PHE A 561 -9.13 4.64 -14.71
C PHE A 561 -9.22 3.13 -14.98
N PHE A 562 -9.69 2.32 -14.02
CA PHE A 562 -9.78 0.86 -14.12
C PHE A 562 -11.17 0.36 -13.76
N THR A 563 -11.79 -0.53 -14.51
CA THR A 563 -13.04 -1.19 -14.08
C THR A 563 -12.78 -2.26 -13.02
N TYR A 564 -11.68 -2.99 -13.17
CA TYR A 564 -11.11 -3.87 -12.14
C TYR A 564 -9.67 -3.40 -11.86
N PRO A 565 -9.35 -3.05 -10.60
CA PRO A 565 -8.06 -2.45 -10.24
C PRO A 565 -6.87 -3.22 -10.82
N TRP A 566 -6.01 -2.49 -11.52
CA TRP A 566 -4.74 -2.94 -12.11
C TRP A 566 -4.85 -4.02 -13.20
N GLU A 567 -6.01 -4.63 -13.41
CA GLU A 567 -6.19 -5.68 -14.42
C GLU A 567 -6.88 -5.15 -15.67
N THR A 568 -8.00 -4.43 -15.51
CA THR A 568 -8.85 -4.02 -16.63
C THR A 568 -8.97 -2.50 -16.67
N PRO A 569 -8.22 -1.81 -17.56
CA PRO A 569 -8.40 -0.38 -17.81
C PRO A 569 -9.84 -0.05 -18.23
N ASP A 570 -10.29 1.17 -17.94
CA ASP A 570 -11.60 1.63 -18.36
C ASP A 570 -11.67 1.71 -19.89
N PRO A 571 -12.61 1.00 -20.54
CA PRO A 571 -12.67 0.92 -21.99
C PRO A 571 -13.06 2.26 -22.67
N THR A 572 -13.51 3.25 -21.89
CA THR A 572 -13.78 4.59 -22.41
C THR A 572 -12.50 5.40 -22.65
N LEU A 573 -11.34 4.94 -22.15
CA LEU A 573 -10.04 5.52 -22.44
C LEU A 573 -9.55 5.08 -23.82
N ALA A 574 -8.83 5.98 -24.51
CA ALA A 574 -8.11 5.62 -25.72
C ALA A 574 -7.08 4.51 -25.43
N GLU A 575 -6.87 3.59 -26.38
CA GLU A 575 -5.99 2.42 -26.16
C GLU A 575 -4.56 2.79 -25.73
N LEU A 576 -4.00 3.90 -26.26
CA LEU A 576 -2.68 4.38 -25.85
C LEU A 576 -2.68 4.94 -24.42
N ASP A 577 -3.78 5.53 -23.98
CA ASP A 577 -3.92 6.04 -22.62
C ASP A 577 -4.15 4.89 -21.63
N GLN A 578 -4.83 3.81 -22.04
CA GLN A 578 -4.92 2.58 -21.25
C GLN A 578 -3.51 2.00 -20.97
N LEU A 579 -2.67 1.88 -22.00
CA LEU A 579 -1.27 1.46 -21.86
C LEU A 579 -0.48 2.42 -20.97
N TRP A 580 -0.63 3.74 -21.17
CA TRP A 580 0.09 4.74 -20.38
C TRP A 580 -0.29 4.71 -18.90
N VAL A 581 -1.57 4.56 -18.58
CA VAL A 581 -2.07 4.43 -17.20
C VAL A 581 -1.52 3.15 -16.55
N LEU A 582 -1.51 2.02 -17.26
CA LEU A 582 -0.89 0.77 -16.77
C LEU A 582 0.59 0.98 -16.42
N GLU A 583 1.36 1.65 -17.27
CA GLU A 583 2.76 1.97 -17.00
C GLU A 583 2.94 2.88 -15.77
N GLN A 584 2.03 3.85 -15.55
CA GLN A 584 2.07 4.65 -14.32
C GLN A 584 1.84 3.77 -13.09
N VAL A 585 0.84 2.89 -13.11
CA VAL A 585 0.53 1.96 -12.01
C VAL A 585 1.72 1.04 -11.71
N ILE A 586 2.30 0.40 -12.72
CA ILE A 586 3.47 -0.48 -12.58
C ILE A 586 4.62 0.25 -11.89
N ALA A 587 4.91 1.48 -12.32
CA ALA A 587 5.97 2.28 -11.71
C ALA A 587 5.71 2.58 -10.22
N ARG A 588 4.46 2.89 -9.83
CA ARG A 588 4.12 3.20 -8.43
C ARG A 588 4.14 1.95 -7.56
N LEU A 589 3.58 0.84 -8.02
CA LEU A 589 3.60 -0.44 -7.30
C LEU A 589 5.05 -0.88 -7.01
N ARG A 590 5.93 -0.79 -8.02
CA ARG A 590 7.36 -1.09 -7.84
C ARG A 590 8.04 -0.13 -6.86
N ALA A 591 7.79 1.17 -6.98
CA ALA A 591 8.36 2.17 -6.07
C ALA A 591 7.88 2.02 -4.62
N LEU A 592 6.66 1.54 -4.40
CA LEU A 592 6.10 1.24 -3.08
C LEU A 592 6.56 -0.12 -2.52
N GLY A 593 7.24 -0.95 -3.31
CA GLY A 593 7.61 -2.32 -2.94
C GLY A 593 6.45 -3.33 -3.06
N ARG A 594 5.32 -2.95 -3.65
CA ARG A 594 4.16 -3.83 -3.91
C ARG A 594 4.38 -4.67 -5.16
N LEU A 595 5.43 -5.48 -5.14
CA LEU A 595 5.98 -6.16 -6.31
C LEU A 595 5.03 -7.22 -6.90
N ALA A 596 4.38 -8.02 -6.05
CA ALA A 596 3.44 -9.04 -6.52
C ALA A 596 2.27 -8.45 -7.32
N GLU A 597 1.72 -7.34 -6.84
CA GLU A 597 0.61 -6.64 -7.51
C GLU A 597 1.01 -6.02 -8.85
N ALA A 598 2.29 -5.73 -9.08
CA ALA A 598 2.74 -5.20 -10.36
C ALA A 598 2.72 -6.24 -11.49
N LEU A 599 2.63 -7.54 -11.17
CA LEU A 599 2.62 -8.61 -12.17
C LEU A 599 1.37 -8.55 -13.06
N THR A 600 0.19 -8.33 -12.48
CA THR A 600 -1.09 -8.25 -13.20
C THR A 600 -1.12 -7.13 -14.25
N PRO A 601 -0.88 -5.85 -13.91
CA PRO A 601 -0.86 -4.79 -14.91
C PRO A 601 0.24 -4.97 -15.97
N MET A 602 1.38 -5.59 -15.62
CA MET A 602 2.39 -5.94 -16.62
C MET A 602 1.90 -7.01 -17.61
N ALA A 603 1.10 -7.99 -17.15
CA ALA A 603 0.49 -8.97 -18.04
C ALA A 603 -0.50 -8.30 -18.98
N THR A 604 -1.39 -7.46 -18.44
CA THR A 604 -2.37 -6.70 -19.23
C THR A 604 -1.69 -5.78 -20.25
N ALA A 605 -0.64 -5.06 -19.87
CA ALA A 605 0.12 -4.24 -20.82
C ALA A 605 0.73 -5.11 -21.95
N GLY A 606 1.29 -6.27 -21.59
CA GLY A 606 1.85 -7.22 -22.55
C GLY A 606 0.82 -7.77 -23.55
N THR A 607 -0.41 -8.06 -23.11
CA THR A 607 -1.49 -8.51 -24.00
C THR A 607 -1.96 -7.40 -24.94
N LEU A 608 -2.11 -6.18 -24.43
CA LEU A 608 -2.47 -5.00 -25.23
C LEU A 608 -1.39 -4.66 -26.28
N HIS A 609 -0.10 -4.75 -25.94
CA HIS A 609 0.97 -4.58 -26.91
C HIS A 609 0.96 -5.66 -28.00
N ALA A 610 0.78 -6.93 -27.62
CA ALA A 610 0.72 -8.04 -28.56
C ALA A 610 -0.48 -7.94 -29.52
N ALA A 611 -1.64 -7.50 -29.02
CA ALA A 611 -2.83 -7.29 -29.85
C ALA A 611 -2.66 -6.19 -30.91
N ARG A 612 -1.66 -5.30 -30.73
CA ARG A 612 -1.32 -4.20 -31.64
C ARG A 612 -0.09 -4.50 -32.50
N ASP A 613 0.36 -5.75 -32.52
CA ASP A 613 1.61 -6.20 -33.17
C ASP A 613 2.87 -5.43 -32.70
N ASP A 614 2.82 -4.82 -31.51
CA ASP A 614 3.95 -4.10 -30.90
C ASP A 614 4.86 -5.07 -30.13
N TRP A 615 5.44 -6.01 -30.87
CA TRP A 615 6.19 -7.15 -30.33
C TRP A 615 7.35 -6.76 -29.41
N LYS A 616 7.99 -5.62 -29.67
CA LYS A 616 9.11 -5.11 -28.84
C LYS A 616 8.64 -4.76 -27.43
N ASN A 617 7.48 -4.12 -27.29
CA ASN A 617 6.97 -3.72 -26.00
C ASN A 617 6.29 -4.90 -25.30
N ALA A 618 5.66 -5.80 -26.05
CA ALA A 618 5.17 -7.08 -25.51
C ALA A 618 6.33 -7.92 -24.92
N ALA A 619 7.47 -7.99 -25.63
CA ALA A 619 8.69 -8.63 -25.10
C ALA A 619 9.22 -7.90 -23.86
N GLY A 620 9.21 -6.57 -23.86
CA GLY A 620 9.54 -5.75 -22.68
C GLY A 620 8.70 -6.10 -21.44
N SER A 621 7.38 -6.22 -21.59
CA SER A 621 6.48 -6.61 -20.50
C SER A 621 6.75 -8.03 -20.00
N ALA A 622 6.95 -9.00 -20.91
CA ALA A 622 7.29 -10.38 -20.54
C ALA A 622 8.65 -10.46 -19.80
N GLY A 623 9.66 -9.76 -20.29
CA GLY A 623 10.97 -9.69 -19.63
C GLY A 623 10.90 -9.05 -18.24
N GLY A 624 10.14 -7.96 -18.09
CA GLY A 624 9.90 -7.31 -16.81
C GLY A 624 9.18 -8.21 -15.81
N ARG A 625 8.22 -9.03 -16.27
CA ARG A 625 7.55 -10.06 -15.46
C ARG A 625 8.51 -11.16 -15.03
N SER A 626 9.33 -11.69 -15.94
CA SER A 626 10.36 -12.68 -15.61
C SER A 626 11.28 -12.19 -14.49
N ASP A 627 11.81 -10.96 -14.62
CA ASP A 627 12.68 -10.37 -13.59
C ASP A 627 11.98 -10.26 -12.23
N LEU A 628 10.69 -9.89 -12.21
CA LEU A 628 9.93 -9.71 -10.98
C LEU A 628 9.53 -11.03 -10.32
N LEU A 629 9.15 -12.02 -11.13
CA LEU A 629 8.89 -13.39 -10.69
C LEU A 629 10.13 -14.02 -10.05
N LEU A 630 11.33 -13.77 -10.60
CA LEU A 630 12.58 -14.16 -9.95
C LEU A 630 12.71 -13.53 -8.57
N ILE A 631 12.54 -12.22 -8.46
CA ILE A 631 12.66 -11.52 -7.17
C ILE A 631 11.70 -12.11 -6.12
N LEU A 632 10.48 -12.43 -6.53
CA LEU A 632 9.43 -13.03 -5.68
C LEU A 632 9.64 -14.53 -5.41
N GLY A 633 10.64 -15.17 -6.00
CA GLY A 633 10.97 -16.58 -5.78
C GLY A 633 10.18 -17.58 -6.62
N HIS A 634 9.49 -17.14 -7.67
CA HIS A 634 8.74 -18.00 -8.59
C HIS A 634 9.60 -18.34 -9.83
N ILE A 635 10.70 -19.07 -9.61
CA ILE A 635 11.70 -19.35 -10.66
C ILE A 635 11.10 -20.06 -11.89
N PRO A 636 10.27 -21.12 -11.76
CA PRO A 636 9.70 -21.78 -12.93
C PRO A 636 8.82 -20.83 -13.78
N ALA A 637 8.01 -19.99 -13.13
CA ALA A 637 7.18 -19.01 -13.83
C ALA A 637 8.04 -17.93 -14.50
N ALA A 638 9.14 -17.52 -13.87
CA ALA A 638 10.08 -16.59 -14.48
C ALA A 638 10.73 -17.16 -15.76
N ILE A 639 11.11 -18.44 -15.76
CA ILE A 639 11.66 -19.10 -16.95
C ILE A 639 10.63 -19.12 -18.08
N ALA A 640 9.38 -19.49 -17.80
CA ALA A 640 8.31 -19.49 -18.80
C ALA A 640 8.07 -18.10 -19.41
N GLU A 641 8.08 -17.04 -18.60
CA GLU A 641 8.00 -15.66 -19.11
C GLU A 641 9.27 -15.24 -19.87
N GLY A 642 10.44 -15.74 -19.46
CA GLY A 642 11.71 -15.54 -20.17
C GLY A 642 11.71 -16.17 -21.57
N GLU A 643 11.18 -17.39 -21.71
CA GLU A 643 11.00 -18.06 -23.01
C GLU A 643 10.02 -17.30 -23.90
N ARG A 644 8.88 -16.89 -23.34
CA ARG A 644 7.90 -16.04 -24.03
C ARG A 644 8.49 -14.70 -24.46
N CYS A 645 9.35 -14.09 -23.63
CA CYS A 645 10.08 -12.89 -23.97
C CYS A 645 11.00 -13.09 -25.20
N VAL A 646 11.70 -14.23 -25.29
CA VAL A 646 12.53 -14.58 -26.45
C VAL A 646 11.69 -14.74 -27.71
N GLU A 647 10.56 -15.45 -27.63
CA GLU A 647 9.64 -15.63 -28.77
C GLU A 647 9.16 -14.27 -29.32
N LEU A 648 8.66 -13.40 -28.44
CA LEU A 648 8.17 -12.07 -28.81
C LEU A 648 9.29 -11.18 -29.35
N ALA A 649 10.48 -11.23 -28.75
CA ALA A 649 11.62 -10.46 -29.19
C ALA A 649 12.10 -10.89 -30.59
N ASP A 650 12.11 -12.19 -30.88
CA ASP A 650 12.50 -12.71 -32.18
C ASP A 650 11.47 -12.32 -33.26
N ARG A 651 10.16 -12.26 -32.92
CA ARG A 651 9.11 -11.72 -33.82
C ARG A 651 9.27 -10.22 -34.12
N SER A 652 9.79 -9.44 -33.17
CA SER A 652 10.02 -8.01 -33.35
C SER A 652 11.15 -7.69 -34.34
N ALA A 653 12.03 -8.67 -34.61
CA ALA A 653 13.29 -8.50 -35.33
C ALA A 653 14.22 -7.39 -34.79
N ASN A 654 13.97 -6.86 -33.59
CA ASN A 654 14.78 -5.79 -33.00
C ASN A 654 16.02 -6.37 -32.27
N PRO A 655 17.26 -6.10 -32.72
CA PRO A 655 18.45 -6.70 -32.12
C PRO A 655 18.64 -6.41 -30.63
N PHE A 656 18.24 -5.22 -30.17
CA PHE A 656 18.32 -4.85 -28.76
C PHE A 656 17.40 -5.74 -27.91
N PHE A 657 16.13 -5.88 -28.29
CA PHE A 657 15.20 -6.74 -27.53
C PHE A 657 15.55 -8.22 -27.62
N ARG A 658 16.09 -8.69 -28.76
CA ARG A 658 16.59 -10.06 -28.91
C ARG A 658 17.75 -10.37 -27.96
N MET A 659 18.67 -9.42 -27.77
CA MET A 659 19.73 -9.51 -26.77
C MET A 659 19.15 -9.49 -25.36
N VAL A 660 18.27 -8.53 -25.04
CA VAL A 660 17.67 -8.41 -23.69
C VAL A 660 16.96 -9.71 -23.29
N ALA A 661 16.09 -10.23 -24.15
CA ALA A 661 15.30 -11.42 -23.86
C ALA A 661 16.15 -12.65 -23.51
N ARG A 662 17.26 -12.86 -24.24
CA ARG A 662 18.21 -13.96 -23.99
C ARG A 662 18.90 -13.80 -22.64
N THR A 663 19.31 -12.57 -22.28
CA THR A 663 19.90 -12.31 -20.95
C THR A 663 18.92 -12.49 -19.80
N THR A 664 17.65 -12.14 -20.01
CA THR A 664 16.58 -12.35 -19.01
C THR A 664 16.34 -13.84 -18.76
N LEU A 665 16.19 -14.64 -19.81
CA LEU A 665 16.05 -16.09 -19.68
C LEU A 665 17.31 -16.73 -19.07
N ALA A 666 18.51 -16.28 -19.49
CA ALA A 666 19.77 -16.75 -18.93
C ALA A 666 19.87 -16.49 -17.41
N ALA A 667 19.44 -15.31 -16.96
CA ALA A 667 19.41 -14.99 -15.55
C ALA A 667 18.47 -15.91 -14.76
N ALA A 668 17.28 -16.22 -15.31
CA ALA A 668 16.33 -17.12 -14.67
C ALA A 668 16.85 -18.56 -14.56
N LEU A 669 17.38 -19.09 -15.67
CA LEU A 669 18.02 -20.42 -15.72
C LEU A 669 19.22 -20.49 -14.78
N HIS A 670 20.02 -19.43 -14.70
CA HIS A 670 21.13 -19.36 -13.75
C HIS A 670 20.64 -19.53 -12.31
N GLN A 671 19.59 -18.82 -11.88
CA GLN A 671 19.06 -18.96 -10.53
C GLN A 671 18.48 -20.37 -10.28
N GLN A 672 17.89 -21.01 -11.29
CA GLN A 672 17.43 -22.40 -11.19
C GLN A 672 18.57 -23.41 -11.01
N GLY A 673 19.81 -23.04 -11.35
CA GLY A 673 20.99 -23.92 -11.31
C GLY A 673 21.46 -24.42 -12.68
N GLU A 674 20.80 -24.02 -13.77
CA GLU A 674 21.12 -24.42 -15.15
C GLU A 674 22.24 -23.54 -15.75
N ALA A 675 23.41 -23.58 -15.13
CA ALA A 675 24.53 -22.68 -15.45
C ALA A 675 25.06 -22.82 -16.89
N ALA A 676 25.01 -24.02 -17.47
CA ALA A 676 25.45 -24.27 -18.85
C ALA A 676 24.53 -23.58 -19.86
N ALA A 677 23.22 -23.80 -19.75
CA ALA A 677 22.22 -23.17 -20.61
C ALA A 677 22.23 -21.64 -20.48
N ALA A 678 22.42 -21.12 -19.26
CA ALA A 678 22.59 -19.69 -19.03
C ALA A 678 23.82 -19.13 -19.75
N ARG A 679 24.96 -19.84 -19.70
CA ARG A 679 26.21 -19.42 -20.37
C ARG A 679 26.07 -19.35 -21.89
N ASP A 680 25.38 -20.33 -22.48
CA ASP A 680 25.12 -20.34 -23.93
C ASP A 680 24.28 -19.13 -24.35
N LEU A 681 23.22 -18.83 -23.60
CA LEU A 681 22.36 -17.66 -23.86
C LEU A 681 23.09 -16.33 -23.68
N PHE A 682 23.94 -16.18 -22.65
CA PHE A 682 24.76 -14.98 -22.48
C PHE A 682 25.76 -14.82 -23.64
N SER A 683 26.35 -15.92 -24.12
CA SER A 683 27.28 -15.89 -25.25
C SER A 683 26.58 -15.43 -26.53
N ILE A 684 25.37 -15.92 -26.80
CA ILE A 684 24.55 -15.46 -27.93
C ILE A 684 24.19 -13.98 -27.76
N ALA A 685 23.80 -13.55 -26.57
CA ALA A 685 23.46 -12.16 -26.31
C ALA A 685 24.66 -11.21 -26.50
N GLU A 686 25.86 -11.59 -26.05
CA GLU A 686 27.09 -10.80 -26.22
C GLU A 686 27.50 -10.72 -27.70
N ALA A 687 27.31 -11.79 -28.48
CA ALA A 687 27.50 -11.75 -29.94
C ALA A 687 26.54 -10.73 -30.59
N ILE A 688 25.25 -10.75 -30.24
CA ILE A 688 24.27 -9.76 -30.74
C ILE A 688 24.66 -8.33 -30.31
N GLN A 689 25.17 -8.15 -29.09
CA GLN A 689 25.66 -6.85 -28.59
C GLN A 689 26.84 -6.34 -29.43
N ALA A 690 27.83 -7.20 -29.69
CA ALA A 690 29.00 -6.87 -30.50
C ALA A 690 28.65 -6.51 -31.95
N GLU A 691 27.66 -7.19 -32.53
CA GLU A 691 27.16 -6.86 -33.87
C GLU A 691 26.39 -5.53 -33.90
N ARG A 692 25.55 -5.28 -32.87
CA ARG A 692 24.70 -4.09 -32.80
C ARG A 692 25.52 -2.82 -32.52
N GLU A 693 26.48 -2.92 -31.60
CA GLU A 693 27.28 -1.79 -31.10
C GLU A 693 28.76 -2.22 -30.99
N PRO A 694 29.52 -2.16 -32.10
CA PRO A 694 30.93 -2.59 -32.12
C PRO A 694 31.84 -1.82 -31.16
N ASP A 695 31.50 -0.56 -30.86
CA ASP A 695 32.23 0.27 -29.89
C ASP A 695 31.99 -0.18 -28.42
N TYR A 696 30.89 -0.90 -28.18
CA TYR A 696 30.48 -1.42 -26.88
C TYR A 696 30.19 -2.93 -26.95
N PRO A 697 31.20 -3.77 -27.27
CA PRO A 697 30.95 -5.15 -27.68
C PRO A 697 30.63 -6.12 -26.53
N LEU A 698 30.81 -5.68 -25.28
CA LEU A 698 30.53 -6.51 -24.09
C LEU A 698 29.14 -6.20 -23.54
N LEU A 699 28.50 -7.17 -22.90
CA LEU A 699 27.31 -6.91 -22.11
C LEU A 699 27.62 -5.93 -20.95
N TYR A 700 26.84 -4.87 -20.85
CA TYR A 700 26.95 -3.83 -19.83
C TYR A 700 25.58 -3.57 -19.15
N SER A 701 25.54 -2.63 -18.19
CA SER A 701 24.31 -2.34 -17.41
C SER A 701 23.84 -3.61 -16.67
N LEU A 702 22.53 -3.75 -16.45
CA LEU A 702 21.90 -4.88 -15.78
C LEU A 702 22.32 -6.24 -16.34
N ARG A 703 22.44 -6.32 -17.67
CA ARG A 703 22.74 -7.55 -18.42
C ARG A 703 24.19 -7.96 -18.20
N GLY A 704 25.10 -6.98 -18.22
CA GLY A 704 26.50 -7.18 -17.86
C GLY A 704 26.67 -7.67 -16.43
N TYR A 705 25.91 -7.11 -15.48
CA TYR A 705 25.93 -7.59 -14.10
C TYR A 705 25.43 -9.03 -13.96
N GLN A 706 24.31 -9.38 -14.60
CA GLN A 706 23.76 -10.75 -14.57
C GLN A 706 24.74 -11.76 -15.15
N HIS A 707 25.42 -11.41 -16.25
CA HIS A 707 26.46 -12.26 -16.84
C HIS A 707 27.64 -12.44 -15.86
N ARG A 708 28.10 -11.36 -15.21
CA ARG A 708 29.21 -11.43 -14.25
C ARG A 708 28.84 -12.19 -12.97
N ASP A 709 27.59 -12.14 -12.52
CA ASP A 709 27.12 -12.95 -11.40
C ASP A 709 27.25 -14.46 -11.71
N LEU A 710 26.89 -14.87 -12.93
CA LEU A 710 27.12 -16.24 -13.41
C LEU A 710 28.61 -16.61 -13.41
N LEU A 711 29.49 -15.71 -13.88
CA LEU A 711 30.93 -15.96 -13.92
C LEU A 711 31.55 -16.08 -12.51
N LEU A 712 31.02 -15.37 -11.51
CA LEU A 712 31.50 -15.42 -10.14
C LEU A 712 30.94 -16.60 -9.32
N ALA A 713 29.89 -17.28 -9.78
CA ALA A 713 29.15 -18.24 -8.97
C ALA A 713 30.02 -19.37 -8.39
N ALA A 714 30.89 -19.98 -9.22
CA ALA A 714 31.79 -21.04 -8.76
C ALA A 714 32.87 -20.53 -7.80
N ALA A 715 33.38 -19.32 -8.05
CA ALA A 715 34.38 -18.68 -7.19
C ALA A 715 33.79 -18.33 -5.81
N GLU A 716 32.51 -17.95 -5.77
CA GLU A 716 31.78 -17.69 -4.54
C GLU A 716 31.63 -18.96 -3.68
N VAL A 717 31.19 -20.08 -4.27
CA VAL A 717 31.10 -21.38 -3.55
C VAL A 717 32.46 -21.78 -2.99
N ALA A 718 33.50 -21.76 -3.82
CA ALA A 718 34.86 -22.14 -3.41
C ALA A 718 35.42 -21.23 -2.30
N ALA A 719 35.12 -19.92 -2.33
CA ALA A 719 35.54 -19.01 -1.27
C ALA A 719 34.90 -19.39 0.08
N TRP A 720 33.63 -19.79 0.09
CA TRP A 720 32.97 -20.29 1.31
C TRP A 720 33.55 -21.62 1.77
N GLU A 721 33.85 -22.55 0.86
CA GLU A 721 34.50 -23.82 1.19
C GLU A 721 35.86 -23.59 1.87
N ARG A 722 36.68 -22.68 1.32
CA ARG A 722 37.98 -22.27 1.90
C ARG A 722 37.84 -21.72 3.31
N LEU A 723 36.84 -20.88 3.56
CA LEU A 723 36.55 -20.36 4.90
C LEU A 723 36.07 -21.44 5.87
N ALA A 724 35.46 -22.52 5.38
CA ALA A 724 35.06 -23.69 6.17
C ALA A 724 36.22 -24.71 6.35
N GLY A 725 37.41 -24.44 5.81
CA GLY A 725 38.58 -25.33 5.90
C GLY A 725 38.62 -26.45 4.85
N ALA A 726 37.68 -26.46 3.90
CA ALA A 726 37.73 -27.29 2.69
C ALA A 726 38.25 -26.46 1.51
N GLY A 727 38.52 -27.04 0.34
CA GLY A 727 38.83 -26.20 -0.81
C GLY A 727 39.07 -26.95 -2.09
N PRO A 728 38.91 -26.28 -3.24
CA PRO A 728 39.17 -26.89 -4.53
C PRO A 728 40.66 -27.21 -4.71
N PRO A 729 41.01 -28.17 -5.58
CA PRO A 729 42.38 -28.40 -6.01
C PRO A 729 43.03 -27.12 -6.56
N ALA A 730 44.36 -26.99 -6.44
CA ALA A 730 45.09 -25.78 -6.83
C ALA A 730 44.81 -25.31 -8.27
N ALA A 731 44.80 -26.22 -9.25
CA ALA A 731 44.50 -25.89 -10.64
C ALA A 731 43.08 -25.32 -10.85
N ALA A 732 42.10 -25.87 -10.13
CA ALA A 732 40.73 -25.35 -10.15
C ALA A 732 40.67 -23.97 -9.44
N ASN A 733 41.46 -23.75 -8.38
CA ASN A 733 41.55 -22.47 -7.70
C ASN A 733 42.11 -21.37 -8.62
N ASP A 734 43.11 -21.69 -9.46
CA ASP A 734 43.69 -20.73 -10.42
C ASP A 734 42.66 -20.29 -11.47
N GLU A 735 41.82 -21.19 -11.98
CA GLU A 735 40.72 -20.86 -12.90
C GLU A 735 39.68 -19.94 -12.23
N LEU A 736 39.38 -20.17 -10.95
CA LEU A 736 38.44 -19.34 -10.20
C LEU A 736 38.99 -17.93 -9.93
N VAL A 737 40.29 -17.82 -9.66
CA VAL A 737 40.99 -16.52 -9.54
C VAL A 737 40.97 -15.80 -10.89
N ALA A 738 41.24 -16.49 -12.00
CA ALA A 738 41.17 -15.93 -13.34
C ALA A 738 39.75 -15.43 -13.69
N ALA A 739 38.71 -16.14 -13.25
CA ALA A 739 37.32 -15.67 -13.40
C ALA A 739 37.06 -14.36 -12.62
N CYS A 740 37.63 -14.21 -11.41
CA CYS A 740 37.54 -12.96 -10.65
C CYS A 740 38.27 -11.80 -11.36
N ASP A 741 39.45 -12.07 -11.92
CA ASP A 741 40.23 -11.09 -12.68
C ASP A 741 39.48 -10.67 -13.96
N GLU A 742 38.87 -11.61 -14.67
CA GLU A 742 38.04 -11.36 -15.84
C GLU A 742 36.84 -10.47 -15.51
N VAL A 743 36.10 -10.79 -14.45
CA VAL A 743 34.94 -10.00 -14.02
C VAL A 743 35.35 -8.57 -13.66
N SER A 744 36.48 -8.41 -12.96
CA SER A 744 37.05 -7.11 -12.61
C SER A 744 37.44 -6.30 -13.85
N ALA A 745 38.06 -6.94 -14.84
CA ALA A 745 38.43 -6.31 -16.11
C ALA A 745 37.19 -5.88 -16.92
N ARG A 746 36.19 -6.77 -17.03
CA ARG A 746 34.92 -6.49 -17.72
C ARG A 746 34.21 -5.30 -17.07
N ALA A 747 34.07 -5.28 -15.74
CA ALA A 747 33.40 -4.20 -15.03
C ALA A 747 34.15 -2.87 -15.12
N SER A 748 35.49 -2.88 -15.07
CA SER A 748 36.30 -1.67 -15.26
C SER A 748 36.11 -1.07 -16.66
N ARG A 749 36.05 -1.93 -17.69
CA ARG A 749 35.83 -1.51 -19.07
C ARG A 749 34.45 -0.88 -19.25
N THR A 750 33.39 -1.49 -18.70
CA THR A 750 32.04 -0.93 -18.82
C THR A 750 31.85 0.35 -18.01
N LEU A 751 32.48 0.49 -16.83
CA LEU A 751 32.53 1.76 -16.10
C LEU A 751 33.20 2.87 -16.91
N GLY A 752 34.25 2.54 -17.67
CA GLY A 752 34.87 3.46 -18.61
C GLY A 752 33.89 3.99 -19.66
N TRP A 753 32.88 3.19 -20.05
CA TRP A 753 31.85 3.59 -21.01
C TRP A 753 30.76 4.47 -20.39
N ILE A 754 30.35 4.18 -19.15
CA ILE A 754 29.14 4.77 -18.54
C ILE A 754 29.41 5.82 -17.45
N SER A 755 30.66 5.98 -16.99
CA SER A 755 30.99 6.84 -15.84
C SER A 755 30.63 8.33 -16.02
N ALA A 756 30.62 8.82 -17.26
CA ALA A 756 30.20 10.18 -17.58
C ALA A 756 28.66 10.34 -17.73
N GLN A 757 27.90 9.24 -17.68
CA GLN A 757 26.46 9.22 -17.92
C GLN A 757 25.66 9.34 -16.61
N PRO A 758 24.44 9.89 -16.63
CA PRO A 758 23.60 10.02 -15.45
C PRO A 758 22.86 8.70 -15.11
N TRP A 759 23.57 7.58 -15.04
CA TRP A 759 23.04 6.21 -14.90
C TRP A 759 23.48 5.56 -13.57
N PRO A 760 22.92 6.01 -12.43
CA PRO A 760 23.40 5.62 -11.10
C PRO A 760 23.23 4.13 -10.80
N LEU A 761 22.18 3.48 -11.32
CA LEU A 761 21.94 2.06 -11.10
C LEU A 761 23.04 1.22 -11.78
N GLU A 762 23.31 1.51 -13.03
CA GLU A 762 24.28 0.79 -13.87
C GLU A 762 25.70 0.94 -13.32
N ILE A 763 26.09 2.15 -12.92
CA ILE A 763 27.37 2.42 -12.27
C ILE A 763 27.49 1.63 -10.95
N ALA A 764 26.42 1.60 -10.13
CA ALA A 764 26.43 0.88 -8.87
C ALA A 764 26.57 -0.64 -9.06
N LEU A 765 25.93 -1.20 -10.10
CA LEU A 765 26.03 -2.63 -10.43
C LEU A 765 27.43 -3.02 -10.91
N ASP A 766 28.11 -2.16 -11.67
CA ASP A 766 29.49 -2.41 -12.06
C ASP A 766 30.44 -2.38 -10.85
N HIS A 767 30.28 -1.39 -9.96
CA HIS A 767 31.01 -1.36 -8.69
C HIS A 767 30.71 -2.57 -7.80
N LEU A 768 29.48 -3.07 -7.79
CA LEU A 768 29.12 -4.28 -7.06
C LEU A 768 29.85 -5.51 -7.62
N ALA A 769 29.93 -5.65 -8.94
CA ALA A 769 30.66 -6.74 -9.58
C ALA A 769 32.17 -6.66 -9.28
N GLN A 770 32.78 -5.47 -9.37
CA GLN A 770 34.19 -5.26 -9.01
C GLN A 770 34.46 -5.60 -7.54
N GLY A 771 33.63 -5.09 -6.63
CA GLY A 771 33.80 -5.31 -5.20
C GLY A 771 33.68 -6.79 -4.81
N ARG A 772 32.70 -7.50 -5.39
CA ARG A 772 32.56 -8.96 -5.18
C ARG A 772 33.74 -9.73 -5.75
N ALA A 773 34.19 -9.42 -6.97
CA ALA A 773 35.32 -10.10 -7.57
C ALA A 773 36.62 -9.91 -6.77
N ALA A 774 36.91 -8.68 -6.32
CA ALA A 774 38.07 -8.38 -5.48
C ALA A 774 38.02 -9.10 -4.12
N LEU A 775 36.83 -9.15 -3.49
CA LEU A 775 36.62 -9.88 -2.24
C LEU A 775 36.87 -11.38 -2.41
N LEU A 776 36.26 -11.99 -3.43
CA LEU A 776 36.39 -13.43 -3.71
C LEU A 776 37.85 -13.79 -4.01
N ARG A 777 38.50 -12.99 -4.86
CA ARG A 777 39.92 -13.15 -5.18
C ARG A 777 40.79 -13.14 -3.91
N ALA A 778 40.57 -12.18 -3.01
CA ALA A 778 41.34 -12.08 -1.77
C ALA A 778 41.19 -13.34 -0.89
N VAL A 779 39.99 -13.90 -0.79
CA VAL A 779 39.75 -15.15 -0.04
C VAL A 779 40.42 -16.35 -0.73
N LEU A 780 40.29 -16.47 -2.05
CA LEU A 780 40.84 -17.60 -2.84
C LEU A 780 42.37 -17.63 -2.88
N THR A 781 43.03 -16.47 -2.81
CA THR A 781 44.50 -16.39 -2.78
C THR A 781 45.09 -16.50 -1.37
N THR A 782 44.25 -16.49 -0.33
CA THR A 782 44.71 -16.70 1.05
C THR A 782 44.97 -18.19 1.29
N ALA A 783 46.15 -18.54 1.81
CA ALA A 783 46.52 -19.94 2.04
C ALA A 783 45.57 -20.69 2.98
N ALA A 784 45.16 -20.06 4.10
CA ALA A 784 44.23 -20.60 5.08
C ALA A 784 43.29 -19.49 5.58
N PRO A 785 42.25 -19.12 4.80
CA PRO A 785 41.39 -18.00 5.14
C PRO A 785 40.50 -18.35 6.35
N THR A 786 40.39 -17.42 7.29
CA THR A 786 39.49 -17.50 8.45
C THR A 786 38.55 -16.29 8.47
N LEU A 787 37.55 -16.32 9.35
CA LEU A 787 36.73 -15.16 9.71
C LEU A 787 37.08 -14.74 11.15
N PRO A 788 37.67 -13.54 11.38
CA PRO A 788 38.11 -12.56 10.39
C PRO A 788 39.33 -13.02 9.57
N LEU A 789 39.55 -12.37 8.41
CA LEU A 789 40.64 -12.67 7.50
C LEU A 789 41.91 -11.95 7.98
N ALA A 790 42.93 -12.72 8.38
CA ALA A 790 44.25 -12.15 8.64
C ALA A 790 44.89 -11.79 7.29
N ALA A 791 45.15 -10.51 7.04
CA ALA A 791 45.89 -10.09 5.86
C ALA A 791 47.31 -10.67 5.95
N ALA A 792 47.66 -11.59 5.04
CA ALA A 792 48.96 -12.25 5.06
C ALA A 792 50.08 -11.32 4.55
N ASP A 793 49.75 -10.37 3.67
CA ASP A 793 50.66 -9.39 3.10
C ASP A 793 49.94 -8.08 2.68
N ALA A 794 50.73 -7.12 2.17
CA ALA A 794 50.25 -5.80 1.76
C ALA A 794 49.36 -5.84 0.51
N ASP A 795 49.57 -6.80 -0.40
CA ASP A 795 48.80 -6.93 -1.64
C ASP A 795 47.37 -7.41 -1.33
N GLN A 796 47.24 -8.34 -0.38
CA GLN A 796 45.94 -8.80 0.09
C GLN A 796 45.18 -7.71 0.85
N ALA A 797 45.87 -6.91 1.67
CA ALA A 797 45.27 -5.75 2.32
C ALA A 797 44.75 -4.73 1.30
N ALA A 798 45.55 -4.43 0.26
CA ALA A 798 45.15 -3.54 -0.83
C ALA A 798 43.94 -4.07 -1.61
N ALA A 799 43.86 -5.38 -1.84
CA ALA A 799 42.70 -6.00 -2.50
C ALA A 799 41.41 -5.86 -1.66
N LEU A 800 41.49 -6.01 -0.34
CA LEU A 800 40.35 -5.79 0.56
C LEU A 800 39.94 -4.31 0.63
N ASP A 801 40.87 -3.37 0.53
CA ASP A 801 40.57 -1.93 0.46
C ASP A 801 39.93 -1.52 -0.86
N GLN A 802 40.37 -2.13 -1.97
CA GLN A 802 39.73 -1.97 -3.27
C GLN A 802 38.30 -2.52 -3.24
N ALA A 803 38.10 -3.71 -2.64
CA ALA A 803 36.77 -4.28 -2.45
C ALA A 803 35.87 -3.37 -1.60
N ALA A 804 36.41 -2.78 -0.52
CA ALA A 804 35.68 -1.83 0.33
C ALA A 804 35.20 -0.61 -0.44
N THR A 805 36.12 0.04 -1.15
CA THR A 805 35.81 1.24 -1.95
C THR A 805 34.71 0.96 -2.98
N ALA A 806 34.82 -0.17 -3.70
CA ALA A 806 33.83 -0.55 -4.69
C ALA A 806 32.47 -0.92 -4.07
N LEU A 807 32.44 -1.69 -2.99
CA LEU A 807 31.20 -2.07 -2.31
C LEU A 807 30.50 -0.88 -1.64
N GLU A 808 31.24 0.08 -1.11
CA GLU A 808 30.68 1.34 -0.59
C GLU A 808 30.05 2.18 -1.71
N ALA A 809 30.75 2.34 -2.84
CA ALA A 809 30.21 3.01 -4.02
C ALA A 809 28.95 2.31 -4.55
N ALA A 810 28.94 0.97 -4.57
CA ALA A 810 27.78 0.18 -4.95
C ALA A 810 26.59 0.40 -4.01
N VAL A 811 26.78 0.29 -2.69
CA VAL A 811 25.69 0.51 -1.71
C VAL A 811 25.15 1.94 -1.80
N SER A 812 26.04 2.93 -1.91
CA SER A 812 25.65 4.34 -2.06
C SER A 812 24.85 4.58 -3.35
N GLY A 813 25.34 4.04 -4.48
CA GLY A 813 24.69 4.14 -5.78
C GLY A 813 23.31 3.49 -5.79
N LEU A 814 23.19 2.25 -5.29
CA LEU A 814 21.93 1.52 -5.20
C LEU A 814 20.92 2.19 -4.26
N ALA A 815 21.39 2.80 -3.16
CA ALA A 815 20.54 3.55 -2.24
C ALA A 815 19.97 4.86 -2.86
N SER A 816 20.64 5.39 -3.89
CA SER A 816 20.21 6.62 -4.58
C SER A 816 19.09 6.41 -5.61
N VAL A 817 18.82 5.15 -5.99
CA VAL A 817 17.82 4.76 -6.99
C VAL A 817 16.47 4.50 -6.31
N ALA A 818 15.36 4.84 -6.99
CA ALA A 818 14.01 4.62 -6.46
C ALA A 818 13.61 3.14 -6.38
N ASP A 819 13.99 2.33 -7.38
CA ASP A 819 13.80 0.87 -7.35
C ASP A 819 14.78 0.24 -6.35
N GLN A 820 14.24 -0.32 -5.26
CA GLN A 820 15.04 -0.90 -4.17
C GLN A 820 15.36 -2.39 -4.37
N THR A 821 14.85 -3.03 -5.44
CA THR A 821 14.95 -4.49 -5.64
C THR A 821 16.38 -5.00 -5.73
N ARG A 822 17.37 -4.14 -6.01
CA ARG A 822 18.79 -4.50 -6.08
C ARG A 822 19.61 -4.08 -4.88
N GLN A 823 19.06 -3.30 -3.95
CA GLN A 823 19.77 -2.85 -2.75
C GLN A 823 20.27 -3.99 -1.85
N PRO A 824 19.49 -5.08 -1.63
CA PRO A 824 19.98 -6.20 -0.81
C PRO A 824 21.30 -6.80 -1.32
N LEU A 825 21.52 -6.85 -2.63
CA LEU A 825 22.75 -7.41 -3.22
C LEU A 825 24.01 -6.64 -2.78
N GLY A 826 23.92 -5.31 -2.74
CA GLY A 826 25.03 -4.47 -2.27
C GLY A 826 25.29 -4.63 -0.78
N LEU A 827 24.23 -4.68 0.03
CA LEU A 827 24.33 -4.87 1.48
C LEU A 827 24.90 -6.24 1.86
N LEU A 828 24.55 -7.30 1.13
CA LEU A 828 25.13 -8.64 1.31
C LEU A 828 26.64 -8.65 1.04
N GLY A 829 27.07 -8.04 -0.07
CA GLY A 829 28.49 -7.91 -0.39
C GLY A 829 29.27 -7.16 0.69
N ARG A 830 28.73 -6.03 1.18
CA ARG A 830 29.35 -5.24 2.25
C ARG A 830 29.34 -5.96 3.60
N ALA A 831 28.27 -6.67 3.93
CA ALA A 831 28.18 -7.48 5.15
C ALA A 831 29.29 -8.53 5.20
N TRP A 832 29.54 -9.23 4.09
CA TRP A 832 30.63 -10.21 4.02
C TRP A 832 32.00 -9.56 4.17
N LEU A 833 32.26 -8.44 3.49
CA LEU A 833 33.51 -7.69 3.66
C LEU A 833 33.74 -7.28 5.12
N ARG A 834 32.70 -6.73 5.78
CA ARG A 834 32.76 -6.33 7.18
C ARG A 834 33.07 -7.51 8.10
N ALA A 835 32.46 -8.67 7.85
CA ALA A 835 32.78 -9.89 8.58
C ALA A 835 34.24 -10.33 8.38
N LEU A 836 34.77 -10.25 7.15
CA LEU A 836 36.18 -10.51 6.87
C LEU A 836 37.11 -9.53 7.60
N ARG A 837 36.69 -8.29 7.84
CA ARG A 837 37.43 -7.28 8.62
C ARG A 837 37.24 -7.40 10.15
N GLY A 838 36.44 -8.35 10.63
CA GLY A 838 36.15 -8.52 12.05
C GLY A 838 35.08 -7.57 12.60
N GLU A 839 34.35 -6.87 11.74
CA GLU A 839 33.30 -5.92 12.08
C GLU A 839 31.93 -6.61 12.19
N ALA A 840 31.82 -7.65 13.02
CA ALA A 840 30.66 -8.54 13.08
C ALA A 840 29.32 -7.80 13.34
N ALA A 841 29.31 -6.80 14.23
CA ALA A 841 28.12 -6.01 14.51
C ALA A 841 27.67 -5.17 13.30
N ALA A 842 28.62 -4.62 12.53
CA ALA A 842 28.32 -3.84 11.34
C ALA A 842 27.90 -4.73 10.16
N ALA A 843 28.38 -5.98 10.11
CA ALA A 843 27.90 -6.99 9.17
C ALA A 843 26.45 -7.39 9.48
N ALA A 844 26.13 -7.69 10.74
CA ALA A 844 24.76 -8.00 11.17
C ALA A 844 23.78 -6.86 10.85
N ALA A 845 24.19 -5.60 11.10
CA ALA A 845 23.37 -4.43 10.77
C ALA A 845 23.07 -4.30 9.26
N ASP A 846 24.01 -4.67 8.39
CA ASP A 846 23.78 -4.69 6.93
C ASP A 846 22.81 -5.80 6.53
N LEU A 847 22.91 -6.98 7.16
CA LEU A 847 21.96 -8.09 6.93
C LEU A 847 20.54 -7.73 7.40
N ASP A 848 20.42 -7.05 8.53
CA ASP A 848 19.12 -6.58 9.04
C ASP A 848 18.53 -5.49 8.14
N ALA A 849 19.35 -4.57 7.64
CA ALA A 849 18.92 -3.58 6.66
C ALA A 849 18.46 -4.24 5.34
N ALA A 850 19.19 -5.26 4.87
CA ALA A 850 18.83 -6.03 3.68
C ALA A 850 17.51 -6.79 3.90
N ALA A 851 17.33 -7.42 5.07
CA ALA A 851 16.11 -8.14 5.44
C ALA A 851 14.90 -7.21 5.51
N ALA A 852 15.08 -6.01 6.05
CA ALA A 852 14.02 -5.01 6.08
C ALA A 852 13.57 -4.60 4.67
N ILE A 853 14.50 -4.43 3.73
CA ILE A 853 14.18 -4.10 2.33
C ILE A 853 13.50 -5.29 1.64
N ALA A 854 14.11 -6.47 1.73
CA ALA A 854 13.61 -7.68 1.08
C ALA A 854 12.23 -8.11 1.62
N GLY A 855 12.01 -7.98 2.93
CA GLY A 855 10.73 -8.28 3.56
C GLY A 855 9.58 -7.39 3.05
N ARG A 856 9.81 -6.08 2.91
CA ARG A 856 8.80 -5.14 2.36
C ARG A 856 8.36 -5.52 0.95
N GLY A 857 9.32 -5.95 0.12
CA GLY A 857 9.07 -6.34 -1.27
C GLY A 857 8.66 -7.79 -1.48
N ALA A 858 8.49 -8.57 -0.40
CA ALA A 858 8.34 -10.03 -0.45
C ALA A 858 9.42 -10.71 -1.34
N MET A 859 10.65 -10.19 -1.31
CA MET A 859 11.75 -10.60 -2.19
C MET A 859 12.37 -11.92 -1.72
N ARG A 860 11.68 -13.04 -1.97
CA ARG A 860 12.01 -14.36 -1.41
C ARG A 860 13.43 -14.81 -1.70
N LEU A 861 13.96 -14.63 -2.92
CA LEU A 861 15.34 -15.02 -3.23
C LEU A 861 16.35 -14.22 -2.41
N SER A 862 16.11 -12.92 -2.21
CA SER A 862 16.97 -12.09 -1.37
C SER A 862 16.87 -12.49 0.11
N LEU A 863 15.68 -12.83 0.60
CA LEU A 863 15.53 -13.35 1.99
C LEU A 863 16.29 -14.66 2.19
N ILE A 864 16.27 -15.56 1.21
CA ILE A 864 17.05 -16.81 1.24
C ILE A 864 18.56 -16.50 1.27
N ASP A 865 19.02 -15.60 0.41
CA ASP A 865 20.42 -15.18 0.40
C ASP A 865 20.83 -14.57 1.76
N ILE A 866 19.98 -13.73 2.36
CA ILE A 866 20.23 -13.15 3.69
C ILE A 866 20.31 -14.22 4.77
N ASP A 867 19.38 -15.18 4.79
CA ASP A 867 19.39 -16.26 5.76
C ASP A 867 20.63 -17.16 5.61
N LEU A 868 21.08 -17.41 4.38
CA LEU A 868 22.35 -18.09 4.14
C LEU A 868 23.56 -17.31 4.68
N TYR A 869 23.59 -15.99 4.50
CA TYR A 869 24.65 -15.14 5.04
C TYR A 869 24.60 -15.10 6.57
N ARG A 870 23.42 -15.04 7.20
CA ARG A 870 23.27 -15.15 8.66
C ARG A 870 23.77 -16.48 9.19
N ALA A 871 23.46 -17.58 8.51
CA ALA A 871 23.98 -18.90 8.88
C ALA A 871 25.52 -18.93 8.87
N ARG A 872 26.14 -18.43 7.79
CA ARG A 872 27.60 -18.49 7.61
C ARG A 872 28.38 -17.46 8.43
N LEU A 873 27.88 -16.23 8.53
CA LEU A 873 28.58 -15.11 9.18
C LEU A 873 28.27 -15.01 10.68
N CYS A 874 27.11 -15.49 11.12
CA CYS A 874 26.64 -15.34 12.50
C CYS A 874 26.36 -16.68 13.19
N GLY A 875 26.49 -17.82 12.50
CA GLY A 875 26.20 -19.15 13.06
C GLY A 875 24.72 -19.43 13.31
N ASP A 876 23.81 -18.71 12.65
CA ASP A 876 22.37 -18.84 12.87
C ASP A 876 21.81 -20.13 12.25
N ARG A 877 21.62 -21.16 13.09
CA ARG A 877 21.03 -22.46 12.69
C ARG A 877 19.57 -22.34 12.25
N ALA A 878 18.80 -21.40 12.79
CA ALA A 878 17.41 -21.21 12.38
C ALA A 878 17.34 -20.58 10.99
N ALA A 879 18.23 -19.62 10.70
CA ALA A 879 18.39 -19.07 9.35
C ALA A 879 18.79 -20.15 8.34
N LEU A 880 19.70 -21.06 8.70
CA LEU A 880 20.07 -22.17 7.81
C LEU A 880 18.86 -23.05 7.43
N GLN A 881 17.97 -23.34 8.39
CA GLN A 881 16.76 -24.12 8.11
C GLN A 881 15.77 -23.34 7.23
N ARG A 882 15.56 -22.05 7.48
CA ARG A 882 14.73 -21.20 6.60
C ARG A 882 15.28 -21.14 5.18
N ALA A 883 16.60 -20.98 5.03
CA ALA A 883 17.27 -20.99 3.73
C ALA A 883 17.09 -22.33 3.00
N ARG A 884 17.26 -23.48 3.69
CA ARG A 884 17.02 -24.81 3.12
C ARG A 884 15.60 -24.94 2.57
N THR A 885 14.60 -24.68 3.41
CA THR A 885 13.19 -24.74 3.01
C THR A 885 12.90 -23.79 1.85
N GLY A 886 13.44 -22.57 1.89
CA GLY A 886 13.26 -21.58 0.83
C GLY A 886 13.88 -22.01 -0.51
N ILE A 887 15.10 -22.57 -0.50
CA ILE A 887 15.78 -23.08 -1.70
C ILE A 887 14.97 -24.18 -2.37
N GLU A 888 14.48 -25.14 -1.58
CA GLU A 888 13.67 -26.26 -2.08
C GLU A 888 12.33 -25.77 -2.62
N THR A 889 11.64 -24.90 -1.88
CA THR A 889 10.31 -24.38 -2.27
C THR A 889 10.36 -23.52 -3.52
N CYS A 890 11.40 -22.70 -3.69
CA CYS A 890 11.53 -21.78 -4.83
C CYS A 890 12.22 -22.41 -6.05
N GLY A 891 12.85 -23.59 -5.90
CA GLY A 891 13.72 -24.17 -6.93
C GLY A 891 15.02 -23.38 -7.12
N TYR A 892 15.53 -22.73 -6.07
CA TYR A 892 16.67 -21.82 -6.13
C TYR A 892 18.02 -22.57 -6.07
N HIS A 893 18.25 -23.52 -6.99
CA HIS A 893 19.37 -24.45 -6.88
C HIS A 893 20.75 -23.84 -7.16
N ARG A 894 20.82 -22.61 -7.66
CA ARG A 894 22.08 -21.84 -7.71
C ARG A 894 22.79 -21.76 -6.36
N ARG A 895 22.03 -21.76 -5.24
CA ARG A 895 22.56 -21.66 -3.88
C ARG A 895 22.82 -23.00 -3.19
N ARG A 896 22.68 -24.12 -3.90
CA ARG A 896 22.79 -25.47 -3.30
C ARG A 896 24.19 -25.72 -2.73
N GLY A 897 25.23 -25.35 -3.47
CA GLY A 897 26.63 -25.53 -3.02
C GLY A 897 26.89 -24.78 -1.71
N GLU A 898 26.49 -23.50 -1.64
CA GLU A 898 26.72 -22.73 -0.42
C GLU A 898 25.82 -23.15 0.76
N LEU A 899 24.64 -23.74 0.51
CA LEU A 899 23.82 -24.37 1.55
C LEU A 899 24.53 -25.59 2.14
N GLU A 900 25.12 -26.44 1.30
CA GLU A 900 25.88 -27.62 1.70
C GLU A 900 27.10 -27.23 2.53
N THR A 901 27.86 -26.22 2.08
CA THR A 901 29.00 -25.66 2.84
C THR A 901 28.56 -25.13 4.20
N ALA A 902 27.46 -24.36 4.26
CA ALA A 902 26.96 -23.80 5.52
C ALA A 902 26.47 -24.89 6.49
N ALA A 903 25.85 -25.96 5.97
CA ALA A 903 25.42 -27.09 6.77
C ALA A 903 26.60 -27.90 7.33
N ALA A 904 27.66 -28.09 6.53
CA ALA A 904 28.87 -28.80 6.97
C ALA A 904 29.63 -28.03 8.06
N GLY A 905 29.63 -26.69 8.02
CA GLY A 905 30.30 -25.87 9.04
C GLY A 905 29.54 -25.71 10.35
N LEU A 906 28.22 -25.97 10.37
CA LEU A 906 27.36 -25.82 11.56
C LEU A 906 26.88 -27.12 12.18
N GLY A 907 27.00 -28.23 11.45
CA GLY A 907 26.80 -29.60 11.94
C GLY A 907 27.95 -30.04 12.82
#